data_AF-A0A959TTK4-F1
#
_entry.id   AF-A0A959TTK4-F1
#
_cell.length_a   1.000
_cell.length_b   1.000
_cell.length_c   1.000
_cell.angle_alpha   90.00
_cell.angle_beta   90.00
_cell.angle_gamma   90.00
#
_symmetry.space_group_name_H-M   'P 1'
#
loop_
_entity.id
_entity.type
_entity.pdbx_description
1 polymer ?
#
loop_
_entity_poly.entity_id
_entity_poly.type
_entity_poly.pdbx_seq_one_letter_code
_entity_poly.pdbx_strand_id
1 'polypeptide(L)'
;MRAIFHCTTWVITSMVLAQAPGTHDLSFNMQDQGFGAGSGPGNGFLYAVVAQANGGTLVGGSFTRFNTTARNNLARLLPDGSLDPAFNPSSIDLVTDLIEQPDGRILIADGSVKRLMPSGTHDASFSSAVCCSAVKLLLQPDGRILVHQSVLPGLVRLMPDGSLDPSFSFTLPDPYISAMALQADGKVVLCGGWSNYGYPYMVRINSDGSLDASFQSNPGPDNENVDDIAIQPDGRIVLAGSFNTYHGVPRINLVRLESTGAVDLGFNAGPMLPGESISKVIFRPDGRMLCSGDLTIVQGVTSPGLVQLLSNGTIDPGFDIGAGFAPESAGPSDMMLDASGRAVCIGHFGTVDGSVRLRLARLMSSGALDTTFHKQTGFNGNVQDLLLQANGNIVAVGSFSAVNGNPRQGITRLLPDGSLDPTFEVDTASVINVLSRVVQQSTGRLVYLGYDGMYRLRRLESNGDVDASFSTGSGFSSAITDLASDASDRLVVCGQFISVDGNAVGRIARLLPDGQYDPLFNTGTGLNGTGWCVLVQPDGKVLVGGAFTQFNGASGLRMVRLNSDGSQDLTFTSSVTQEVVRLALRSDGRILVAYAFGTTYRMACLLPNGALDPTFNNGVSFSGPVFDMVELDSGGILVSGVITLAAGQSCNGIALLTATGQADLDFNPGSGLAYPNAGLPASGLCLAVQPDGRVLVGGQFTACDGTGRNFLTRLYGDTSDPLLLQLRMHLGGCFDGGTGLMQDQLRADGLLPMVEPYTALGYVHIGGGSEQTSPGAFTTTGQDALVDWVVVELRDAGSPEFVVATQSALVQRDGDVIAANGTGTLAFNLLDGSYHVAVRHRNHLGIMTALPLLLSSSPSSIDFTDTAVLAYGMNARKNISGTMVLWPGDGVPEGVVKYAGASNDRDAILQVIGGSVPTATISGQYLLEDINLDGVVKYVGAENDRDVVLQTIGGSVPTATRIEQLP
;
A
#
# COMPACT_ATOMS: atom_id res chain seq x y z
N MET A 1 46.78 14.41 -35.08
CA MET A 1 46.24 15.09 -33.88
C MET A 1 44.74 15.25 -34.03
N ARG A 2 44.05 15.52 -32.91
CA ARG A 2 42.66 16.02 -32.71
C ARG A 2 41.94 16.62 -33.95
N ALA A 3 40.62 16.54 -34.08
CA ALA A 3 39.59 15.72 -33.40
C ALA A 3 38.29 15.78 -34.22
N ILE A 4 37.38 14.82 -34.04
CA ILE A 4 36.10 14.72 -34.76
C ILE A 4 34.95 15.01 -33.80
N PHE A 5 33.89 15.66 -34.29
CA PHE A 5 32.54 15.56 -33.72
C PHE A 5 31.56 15.16 -34.81
N HIS A 6 30.79 14.11 -34.56
CA HIS A 6 29.59 13.75 -35.31
C HIS A 6 28.37 14.06 -34.43
N CYS A 7 27.21 14.31 -35.08
CA CYS A 7 25.97 14.60 -34.38
C CYS A 7 25.05 13.38 -34.43
N THR A 8 24.55 12.95 -33.26
CA THR A 8 23.46 11.99 -33.11
C THR A 8 22.63 12.38 -31.89
N THR A 9 21.38 12.82 -32.12
CA THR A 9 20.37 13.00 -31.07
C THR A 9 19.92 11.66 -30.53
N TRP A 10 19.70 11.57 -29.22
CA TRP A 10 19.03 10.44 -28.57
C TRP A 10 17.67 10.89 -28.03
N VAL A 11 16.65 10.05 -28.24
CA VAL A 11 15.36 10.11 -27.56
C VAL A 11 15.37 8.97 -26.54
N ILE A 12 14.85 9.20 -25.34
CA ILE A 12 14.66 8.16 -24.32
C ILE A 12 13.21 8.18 -23.87
N THR A 13 12.56 7.03 -24.02
CA THR A 13 11.21 6.73 -23.54
C THR A 13 11.26 6.19 -22.11
N SER A 14 10.25 6.51 -21.30
CA SER A 14 10.05 5.93 -19.98
C SER A 14 9.39 4.55 -20.08
N MET A 15 9.99 3.52 -19.49
CA MET A 15 9.38 2.19 -19.31
C MET A 15 8.70 2.08 -17.93
N VAL A 16 7.55 1.41 -17.90
CA VAL A 16 6.87 0.99 -16.66
C VAL A 16 7.32 -0.42 -16.30
N LEU A 17 7.62 -0.67 -15.02
CA LEU A 17 7.91 -2.01 -14.50
C LEU A 17 6.67 -2.60 -13.83
N ALA A 18 6.52 -3.92 -13.89
CA ALA A 18 5.33 -4.64 -13.44
C ALA A 18 5.18 -4.68 -11.90
N GLN A 19 3.94 -4.85 -11.46
CA GLN A 19 3.56 -5.04 -10.06
C GLN A 19 3.61 -6.54 -9.72
N ALA A 20 4.38 -6.90 -8.70
CA ALA A 20 4.53 -8.24 -8.17
C ALA A 20 4.79 -8.13 -6.64
N PRO A 21 4.79 -9.25 -5.90
CA PRO A 21 4.71 -9.23 -4.44
C PRO A 21 5.78 -8.36 -3.78
N GLY A 22 5.36 -7.60 -2.79
CA GLY A 22 6.24 -6.68 -2.08
C GLY A 22 5.97 -5.26 -2.47
N THR A 23 6.29 -4.89 -3.73
CA THR A 23 6.64 -3.50 -4.11
C THR A 23 5.95 -2.48 -3.23
N HIS A 24 6.70 -1.64 -2.54
CA HIS A 24 6.54 -0.22 -2.72
C HIS A 24 5.38 0.15 -3.63
N ASP A 25 4.18 0.26 -3.05
CA ASP A 25 3.02 0.51 -3.86
C ASP A 25 3.14 1.94 -4.27
N LEU A 26 3.75 2.16 -5.43
CA LEU A 26 4.10 3.45 -5.94
C LEU A 26 2.84 4.31 -6.23
N SER A 27 1.65 3.90 -5.73
CA SER A 27 0.37 4.60 -5.63
C SER A 27 -0.27 5.01 -4.29
N PHE A 28 0.42 4.89 -3.15
CA PHE A 28 -0.06 5.40 -1.84
C PHE A 28 0.42 6.80 -1.38
N ASN A 29 -0.38 7.87 -1.50
CA ASN A 29 -0.13 9.26 -1.03
C ASN A 29 0.48 10.28 -2.09
N MET A 30 -0.28 10.75 -3.08
CA MET A 30 0.25 11.20 -4.40
C MET A 30 1.32 12.33 -4.52
N GLN A 31 1.55 13.20 -3.53
CA GLN A 31 2.04 14.57 -3.82
C GLN A 31 3.26 15.05 -3.03
N ASP A 32 4.51 14.82 -3.54
CA ASP A 32 5.72 14.78 -2.66
C ASP A 32 7.30 14.78 -3.15
N GLN A 33 8.32 15.57 -2.65
CA GLN A 33 9.87 15.52 -2.89
C GLN A 33 11.02 15.98 -1.89
N GLY A 34 11.34 17.25 -1.50
CA GLY A 34 12.78 17.51 -1.19
C GLY A 34 13.44 18.70 -0.47
N PHE A 35 12.77 19.79 -0.04
CA PHE A 35 13.45 21.09 0.23
C PHE A 35 14.31 21.58 -0.98
N GLY A 36 14.85 22.79 -1.03
CA GLY A 36 14.79 23.94 -0.13
C GLY A 36 14.21 25.19 -0.80
N ALA A 37 14.50 26.38 -0.26
CA ALA A 37 13.80 27.65 -0.51
C ALA A 37 13.31 27.96 -1.96
N GLY A 38 11.98 28.06 -2.16
CA GLY A 38 11.34 28.69 -3.34
C GLY A 38 10.20 27.89 -4.00
N SER A 39 10.35 26.57 -4.09
CA SER A 39 9.38 25.65 -4.69
C SER A 39 8.33 25.15 -3.68
N GLY A 40 7.62 26.03 -2.96
CA GLY A 40 6.71 25.63 -1.87
C GLY A 40 6.24 26.82 -1.03
N PRO A 41 5.81 26.63 0.22
CA PRO A 41 5.61 27.75 1.13
C PRO A 41 6.95 28.37 1.54
N GLY A 42 7.21 29.55 0.97
CA GLY A 42 8.55 30.17 0.97
C GLY A 42 9.06 30.70 2.31
N ASN A 43 8.32 30.53 3.41
CA ASN A 43 8.64 31.17 4.69
C ASN A 43 8.06 30.48 5.94
N GLY A 44 7.59 29.23 5.85
CA GLY A 44 6.97 28.54 6.97
C GLY A 44 7.21 27.04 6.95
N PHE A 45 6.98 26.42 8.09
CA PHE A 45 6.83 24.98 8.20
C PHE A 45 5.42 24.57 7.78
N LEU A 46 5.26 23.27 7.63
CA LEU A 46 4.03 22.60 7.32
C LEU A 46 4.06 21.29 8.18
N TYR A 47 2.91 20.82 8.68
CA TYR A 47 2.67 19.72 9.61
C TYR A 47 1.29 18.89 9.53
N ALA A 48 0.52 18.80 8.43
CA ALA A 48 -0.64 17.98 7.92
C ALA A 48 -1.06 18.20 6.38
N VAL A 49 -0.93 17.26 5.40
CA VAL A 49 -1.42 17.36 3.97
C VAL A 49 -2.74 16.62 3.71
N VAL A 50 -3.64 17.16 2.88
CA VAL A 50 -4.90 16.54 2.47
C VAL A 50 -5.04 16.54 0.95
N ALA A 51 -5.19 15.40 0.28
CA ALA A 51 -5.52 15.32 -1.15
C ALA A 51 -7.06 15.35 -1.32
N GLN A 52 -7.51 15.67 -2.53
CA GLN A 52 -8.90 16.00 -2.80
C GLN A 52 -9.46 15.15 -3.94
N ALA A 53 -10.77 14.90 -3.91
CA ALA A 53 -11.51 14.10 -4.88
C ALA A 53 -11.50 14.61 -6.34
N ASN A 54 -10.85 15.75 -6.60
CA ASN A 54 -10.59 16.28 -7.95
C ASN A 54 -9.13 16.05 -8.43
N GLY A 55 -8.30 15.37 -7.63
CA GLY A 55 -6.86 15.17 -7.82
C GLY A 55 -5.96 16.26 -7.21
N GLY A 56 -6.53 17.37 -6.73
CA GLY A 56 -5.82 18.47 -6.06
C GLY A 56 -5.50 18.17 -4.59
N THR A 57 -4.93 19.13 -3.86
CA THR A 57 -4.43 18.91 -2.49
C THR A 57 -4.44 20.17 -1.62
N LEU A 58 -5.17 20.15 -0.50
CA LEU A 58 -5.16 21.14 0.57
C LEU A 58 -3.92 21.04 1.47
N VAL A 59 -3.41 22.20 1.89
CA VAL A 59 -2.47 22.35 3.01
C VAL A 59 -2.64 23.67 3.73
N GLY A 60 -2.75 23.61 5.05
CA GLY A 60 -2.41 24.70 5.95
C GLY A 60 -1.02 24.58 6.54
N GLY A 61 -0.69 25.40 7.55
CA GLY A 61 0.61 25.40 8.24
C GLY A 61 1.07 26.75 8.74
N SER A 62 2.36 26.89 9.06
CA SER A 62 2.92 28.11 9.64
C SER A 62 3.46 29.11 8.59
N PHE A 63 2.86 29.14 7.41
CA PHE A 63 3.36 29.89 6.25
C PHE A 63 2.46 31.10 5.93
N THR A 64 3.05 32.21 5.47
CA THR A 64 2.27 33.38 4.99
C THR A 64 2.40 33.60 3.48
N ARG A 65 3.13 32.71 2.81
CA ARG A 65 3.22 32.63 1.34
C ARG A 65 3.20 31.18 0.92
N PHE A 66 2.48 30.90 -0.17
CA PHE A 66 2.63 29.65 -0.91
C PHE A 66 3.06 30.02 -2.34
N ASN A 67 4.23 29.54 -2.77
CA ASN A 67 4.94 30.09 -3.94
C ASN A 67 5.23 31.59 -3.76
N THR A 68 5.10 32.36 -4.85
CA THR A 68 5.16 33.82 -4.83
C THR A 68 3.90 34.47 -4.23
N THR A 69 2.79 33.74 -4.15
CA THR A 69 1.46 34.23 -3.75
C THR A 69 1.31 34.33 -2.23
N ALA A 70 0.58 35.33 -1.75
CA ALA A 70 0.18 35.41 -0.36
C ALA A 70 -0.92 34.37 -0.06
N ARG A 71 -0.67 33.54 0.96
CA ARG A 71 -1.59 32.53 1.50
C ARG A 71 -1.26 32.42 2.98
N ASN A 72 -2.18 32.83 3.84
CA ASN A 72 -1.97 32.84 5.28
C ASN A 72 -2.44 31.50 5.84
N ASN A 73 -1.48 30.67 6.21
CA ASN A 73 -1.64 29.40 6.93
C ASN A 73 -2.57 28.36 6.29
N LEU A 74 -3.11 28.61 5.09
CA LEU A 74 -3.99 27.73 4.32
C LEU A 74 -3.88 28.01 2.81
N ALA A 75 -3.79 26.93 2.03
CA ALA A 75 -3.63 26.89 0.59
C ALA A 75 -4.31 25.63 0.02
N ARG A 76 -4.69 25.68 -1.25
CA ARG A 76 -5.26 24.56 -2.00
C ARG A 76 -4.50 24.41 -3.31
N LEU A 77 -4.11 23.19 -3.66
CA LEU A 77 -3.42 22.86 -4.90
C LEU A 77 -4.37 22.17 -5.87
N LEU A 78 -4.08 22.30 -7.16
CA LEU A 78 -4.72 21.57 -8.26
C LEU A 78 -3.94 20.27 -8.56
N PRO A 79 -4.42 19.38 -9.45
CA PRO A 79 -3.77 18.07 -9.70
C PRO A 79 -2.35 18.12 -10.29
N ASP A 80 -1.96 19.27 -10.85
CA ASP A 80 -0.60 19.59 -11.31
C ASP A 80 0.29 20.16 -10.19
N GLY A 81 -0.23 20.24 -8.96
CA GLY A 81 0.41 20.87 -7.79
C GLY A 81 0.56 22.40 -7.90
N SER A 82 -0.15 23.03 -8.84
CA SER A 82 -0.26 24.49 -8.91
C SER A 82 -1.21 25.02 -7.82
N LEU A 83 -0.96 26.23 -7.33
CA LEU A 83 -1.78 26.85 -6.28
C LEU A 83 -3.11 27.37 -6.87
N ASP A 84 -4.23 26.91 -6.34
CA ASP A 84 -5.58 27.37 -6.69
C ASP A 84 -5.70 28.89 -6.44
N PRO A 85 -5.96 29.70 -7.49
CA PRO A 85 -6.10 31.15 -7.37
C PRO A 85 -7.46 31.57 -6.79
N ALA A 86 -8.51 30.74 -6.94
CA ALA A 86 -9.87 31.02 -6.48
C ALA A 86 -10.04 30.76 -4.97
N PHE A 87 -9.26 29.85 -4.39
CA PHE A 87 -9.25 29.63 -2.94
C PHE A 87 -8.31 30.62 -2.23
N ASN A 88 -8.87 31.72 -1.73
CA ASN A 88 -8.14 32.78 -1.02
C ASN A 88 -8.89 33.23 0.25
N PRO A 89 -8.89 32.40 1.32
CA PRO A 89 -9.50 32.75 2.59
C PRO A 89 -8.78 33.91 3.28
N SER A 90 -9.52 34.64 4.12
CA SER A 90 -9.02 35.75 4.94
C SER A 90 -9.28 35.49 6.42
N SER A 91 -8.40 35.98 7.31
CA SER A 91 -8.54 35.86 8.77
C SER A 91 -8.45 34.41 9.31
N ILE A 92 -7.44 33.68 8.84
CA ILE A 92 -7.07 32.32 9.27
C ILE A 92 -5.73 32.39 10.02
N ASP A 93 -5.69 31.84 11.23
CA ASP A 93 -4.47 31.76 12.07
C ASP A 93 -3.73 30.43 11.85
N LEU A 94 -2.86 29.98 12.76
CA LEU A 94 -2.13 28.72 12.58
C LEU A 94 -3.11 27.55 12.54
N VAL A 95 -3.32 27.03 11.34
CA VAL A 95 -4.07 25.79 11.12
C VAL A 95 -3.26 24.67 11.76
N THR A 96 -3.80 24.05 12.81
CA THR A 96 -3.26 22.78 13.35
C THR A 96 -3.99 21.57 12.84
N ASP A 97 -5.23 21.76 12.40
CA ASP A 97 -5.88 20.81 11.51
C ASP A 97 -6.94 21.50 10.63
N LEU A 98 -7.47 20.77 9.65
CA LEU A 98 -8.56 21.14 8.77
C LEU A 98 -9.44 19.90 8.49
N ILE A 99 -10.74 20.03 8.72
CA ILE A 99 -11.80 19.16 8.21
C ILE A 99 -12.36 19.72 6.90
N GLU A 100 -12.57 18.88 5.90
CA GLU A 100 -13.50 19.09 4.79
C GLU A 100 -14.69 18.15 5.05
N GLN A 101 -15.84 18.72 5.39
CA GLN A 101 -17.06 18.00 5.73
C GLN A 101 -17.72 17.39 4.48
N PRO A 102 -18.60 16.38 4.62
CA PRO A 102 -19.28 15.74 3.47
C PRO A 102 -20.14 16.65 2.57
N ASP A 103 -20.37 17.91 2.95
CA ASP A 103 -21.04 18.93 2.14
C ASP A 103 -20.07 19.99 1.55
N GLY A 104 -18.77 19.73 1.64
CA GLY A 104 -17.68 20.60 1.17
C GLY A 104 -17.38 21.81 2.06
N ARG A 105 -18.07 21.95 3.20
CA ARG A 105 -17.71 22.97 4.21
C ARG A 105 -16.39 22.61 4.88
N ILE A 106 -15.55 23.59 5.21
CA ILE A 106 -14.27 23.34 5.87
C ILE A 106 -14.38 23.71 7.35
N LEU A 107 -14.38 22.74 8.26
CA LEU A 107 -14.21 23.00 9.70
C LEU A 107 -12.71 23.19 9.95
N ILE A 108 -12.32 24.20 10.74
CA ILE A 108 -10.93 24.38 11.18
C ILE A 108 -10.86 24.63 12.69
N ALA A 109 -9.88 24.02 13.36
CA ALA A 109 -9.42 24.37 14.69
C ALA A 109 -8.17 25.25 14.59
N ASP A 110 -8.36 26.55 14.35
CA ASP A 110 -7.30 27.56 14.39
C ASP A 110 -7.26 28.31 15.75
N GLY A 111 -7.72 27.63 16.82
CA GLY A 111 -7.91 28.16 18.17
C GLY A 111 -9.36 28.12 18.68
N SER A 112 -10.32 27.88 17.78
CA SER A 112 -11.75 27.69 18.05
C SER A 112 -12.38 26.85 16.94
N VAL A 113 -13.51 26.17 17.20
CA VAL A 113 -14.21 25.39 16.16
C VAL A 113 -14.92 26.34 15.18
N LYS A 114 -14.31 26.61 14.01
CA LYS A 114 -14.85 27.50 12.96
C LYS A 114 -15.30 26.72 11.74
N ARG A 115 -16.44 27.08 11.14
CA ARG A 115 -16.90 26.50 9.86
C ARG A 115 -16.80 27.49 8.69
N LEU A 116 -16.24 27.02 7.59
CA LEU A 116 -16.10 27.69 6.30
C LEU A 116 -16.93 26.95 5.23
N MET A 117 -17.09 27.59 4.07
CA MET A 117 -17.72 27.09 2.85
C MET A 117 -16.64 26.58 1.86
N PRO A 118 -16.99 25.79 0.81
CA PRO A 118 -16.03 25.27 -0.18
C PRO A 118 -15.18 26.33 -0.92
N SER A 119 -15.59 27.60 -0.86
CA SER A 119 -14.92 28.77 -1.41
C SER A 119 -13.90 29.44 -0.46
N GLY A 120 -13.78 28.98 0.79
CA GLY A 120 -12.92 29.60 1.82
C GLY A 120 -13.55 30.80 2.54
N THR A 121 -14.89 30.84 2.65
CA THR A 121 -15.65 31.93 3.32
C THR A 121 -16.47 31.39 4.51
N HIS A 122 -16.70 32.17 5.57
CA HIS A 122 -17.36 31.67 6.79
C HIS A 122 -18.84 31.25 6.61
N ASP A 123 -19.27 30.25 7.39
CA ASP A 123 -20.67 29.88 7.59
C ASP A 123 -21.21 30.47 8.91
N ALA A 124 -22.39 31.10 8.86
CA ALA A 124 -23.03 31.75 10.01
C ALA A 124 -24.07 30.86 10.73
N SER A 125 -24.26 29.60 10.30
CA SER A 125 -25.27 28.68 10.84
C SER A 125 -24.77 27.70 11.90
N PHE A 126 -23.49 27.79 12.29
CA PHE A 126 -22.86 26.99 13.36
C PHE A 126 -22.54 27.86 14.57
N SER A 127 -22.75 27.35 15.78
CA SER A 127 -22.57 28.11 17.02
C SER A 127 -22.16 27.22 18.19
N SER A 128 -20.89 26.79 18.20
CA SER A 128 -20.32 26.06 19.34
C SER A 128 -20.47 26.84 20.65
N ALA A 129 -20.82 26.14 21.73
CA ALA A 129 -20.73 26.65 23.10
C ALA A 129 -19.33 26.47 23.73
N VAL A 130 -18.43 25.75 23.05
CA VAL A 130 -17.06 25.43 23.48
C VAL A 130 -16.07 26.36 22.77
N CYS A 131 -15.19 27.00 23.54
CA CYS A 131 -14.48 28.20 23.09
C CYS A 131 -12.93 28.16 23.12
N CYS A 132 -12.29 27.02 23.44
CA CYS A 132 -10.81 26.92 23.47
C CYS A 132 -10.25 25.49 23.57
N SER A 133 -9.04 25.28 23.03
CA SER A 133 -7.97 24.38 23.52
C SER A 133 -8.20 22.86 23.69
N ALA A 134 -9.16 22.22 23.04
CA ALA A 134 -8.91 21.43 21.83
C ALA A 134 -7.45 20.90 21.48
N VAL A 135 -7.03 19.56 21.52
CA VAL A 135 -5.91 18.63 20.96
C VAL A 135 -6.36 17.31 20.11
N LYS A 136 -7.60 16.88 19.81
CA LYS A 136 -7.92 15.83 18.77
C LYS A 136 -9.37 15.80 18.26
N LEU A 137 -9.64 15.29 17.06
CA LEU A 137 -10.99 14.99 16.59
C LEU A 137 -11.20 13.66 15.75
N LEU A 138 -11.72 12.56 16.36
CA LEU A 138 -12.53 11.45 15.76
C LEU A 138 -14.05 11.46 16.34
N LEU A 139 -15.21 11.69 15.62
CA LEU A 139 -16.73 11.78 15.96
C LEU A 139 -17.65 10.62 15.41
N GLN A 140 -18.57 10.03 16.18
CA GLN A 140 -19.14 8.65 16.01
C GLN A 140 -19.91 8.32 14.72
N PRO A 141 -19.99 7.01 14.37
CA PRO A 141 -21.18 6.38 13.78
C PRO A 141 -22.56 6.82 14.32
N ASP A 142 -22.73 7.13 15.61
CA ASP A 142 -23.97 7.73 16.16
C ASP A 142 -24.04 9.27 16.13
N GLY A 143 -23.06 9.94 15.50
CA GLY A 143 -23.00 11.39 15.33
C GLY A 143 -22.49 12.18 16.53
N ARG A 144 -22.20 11.52 17.66
CA ARG A 144 -21.70 12.19 18.86
C ARG A 144 -20.24 12.64 18.73
N ILE A 145 -19.93 13.73 19.41
CA ILE A 145 -18.74 14.58 19.21
C ILE A 145 -17.92 14.52 20.49
N LEU A 146 -16.97 13.63 20.57
CA LEU A 146 -16.46 13.19 21.85
C LEU A 146 -15.47 14.35 22.37
N VAL A 147 -15.14 14.74 23.63
CA VAL A 147 -14.09 15.85 23.90
C VAL A 147 -13.02 15.68 25.03
N HIS A 148 -11.77 15.20 24.77
CA HIS A 148 -10.66 14.93 25.73
C HIS A 148 -9.78 16.14 25.70
N GLN A 149 -10.42 17.22 26.10
CA GLN A 149 -9.83 18.12 27.07
C GLN A 149 -8.82 17.39 27.98
N SER A 150 -7.73 18.07 28.27
CA SER A 150 -6.71 17.71 29.26
C SER A 150 -7.25 17.78 30.71
N VAL A 151 -8.53 17.42 30.87
CA VAL A 151 -9.43 17.63 32.01
C VAL A 151 -10.36 16.40 32.12
N LEU A 152 -11.09 16.29 33.24
CA LEU A 152 -12.00 15.18 33.54
C LEU A 152 -13.49 15.51 33.29
N PRO A 153 -14.39 14.51 33.30
CA PRO A 153 -14.04 13.09 33.25
C PRO A 153 -13.32 12.76 31.93
N GLY A 154 -12.69 11.60 31.86
CA GLY A 154 -11.64 11.38 30.89
C GLY A 154 -12.08 11.47 29.42
N LEU A 155 -13.31 10.96 29.07
CA LEU A 155 -13.86 10.43 27.77
C LEU A 155 -15.47 10.35 27.48
N VAL A 156 -16.20 11.39 26.96
CA VAL A 156 -17.67 11.74 26.81
C VAL A 156 -17.91 12.07 25.35
N ARG A 157 -19.15 11.79 24.96
CA ARG A 157 -19.89 12.37 23.85
C ARG A 157 -20.39 13.80 24.13
N LEU A 158 -20.12 14.73 23.21
CA LEU A 158 -21.01 15.81 22.77
C LEU A 158 -21.96 15.30 21.68
N MET A 159 -22.65 16.20 20.96
CA MET A 159 -23.73 15.93 20.01
C MET A 159 -23.59 16.80 18.73
N PRO A 160 -24.24 16.46 17.60
CA PRO A 160 -23.98 17.07 16.28
C PRO A 160 -24.14 18.60 16.14
N ASP A 161 -24.85 19.26 17.06
CA ASP A 161 -25.03 20.72 17.11
C ASP A 161 -24.11 21.42 18.13
N GLY A 162 -23.50 20.65 19.03
CA GLY A 162 -22.73 21.11 20.19
C GLY A 162 -23.28 20.74 21.59
N SER A 163 -24.32 19.89 21.73
CA SER A 163 -24.90 19.41 23.03
C SER A 163 -24.20 18.13 23.63
N LEU A 164 -24.71 17.37 24.64
CA LEU A 164 -23.91 16.41 25.47
C LEU A 164 -24.55 15.03 25.85
N ASP A 165 -23.76 13.95 26.02
CA ASP A 165 -24.22 12.54 26.23
C ASP A 165 -23.29 11.55 27.06
N PRO A 166 -23.82 10.45 27.71
CA PRO A 166 -23.16 9.83 28.88
C PRO A 166 -23.35 8.28 29.17
N SER A 167 -23.18 7.30 28.26
CA SER A 167 -23.56 5.88 28.54
C SER A 167 -22.55 4.75 28.15
N PHE A 168 -21.72 4.29 29.11
CA PHE A 168 -20.50 3.45 28.91
C PHE A 168 -20.00 2.94 30.36
N SER A 169 -19.14 1.88 30.60
CA SER A 169 -18.52 1.30 31.91
C SER A 169 -17.01 1.46 32.54
N PHE A 170 -15.86 1.17 31.85
CA PHE A 170 -14.35 1.22 32.03
C PHE A 170 -13.62 1.19 33.38
N THR A 171 -12.44 0.50 33.41
CA THR A 171 -11.89 -0.07 34.64
C THR A 171 -10.37 -0.07 34.97
N LEU A 172 -9.49 -0.90 34.39
CA LEU A 172 -8.03 -0.80 34.40
C LEU A 172 -7.52 0.65 34.27
N PRO A 173 -6.29 0.90 34.70
CA PRO A 173 -5.64 2.20 34.79
C PRO A 173 -4.54 2.37 33.74
N ASP A 174 -3.50 3.13 34.09
CA ASP A 174 -2.96 4.11 33.17
C ASP A 174 -1.51 4.66 33.34
N PRO A 175 -0.57 4.10 32.56
CA PRO A 175 0.69 4.74 32.14
C PRO A 175 1.20 4.48 30.66
N TYR A 176 2.43 4.87 30.22
CA TYR A 176 2.96 4.90 28.80
C TYR A 176 2.70 3.72 27.85
N ILE A 177 2.46 3.98 26.53
CA ILE A 177 2.01 3.13 25.36
C ILE A 177 3.05 3.17 24.17
N SER A 178 3.47 2.11 23.40
CA SER A 178 4.58 2.22 22.36
C SER A 178 4.58 1.65 20.86
N ALA A 179 3.54 0.98 20.29
CA ALA A 179 3.24 0.62 18.85
C ALA A 179 1.69 0.67 18.49
N MET A 180 0.88 -0.37 18.04
CA MET A 180 -0.54 -0.83 18.47
C MET A 180 -1.47 -1.64 17.49
N ALA A 181 -1.21 -2.91 17.19
CA ALA A 181 -2.10 -3.56 16.21
C ALA A 181 -3.36 -4.23 16.76
N LEU A 182 -4.58 -3.78 16.40
CA LEU A 182 -5.81 -4.51 16.72
C LEU A 182 -5.81 -5.90 16.09
N GLN A 183 -5.48 -6.85 16.94
CA GLN A 183 -5.13 -8.18 16.56
C GLN A 183 -6.44 -8.94 16.42
N ALA A 184 -6.76 -9.22 15.15
CA ALA A 184 -7.86 -9.93 14.48
C ALA A 184 -9.33 -9.74 14.93
N ASP A 185 -9.60 -9.60 16.21
CA ASP A 185 -10.87 -10.05 16.80
C ASP A 185 -11.18 -9.38 18.15
N GLY A 186 -10.24 -8.60 18.70
CA GLY A 186 -10.53 -7.62 19.75
C GLY A 186 -9.57 -7.48 20.92
N LYS A 187 -8.47 -8.23 20.94
CA LYS A 187 -7.32 -8.03 21.82
C LYS A 187 -6.27 -7.37 20.80
N VAL A 188 -5.33 -6.49 21.14
CA VAL A 188 -4.42 -5.69 20.28
C VAL A 188 -2.96 -5.73 20.69
N VAL A 189 -1.99 -5.73 19.80
CA VAL A 189 -0.68 -6.19 20.17
C VAL A 189 0.23 -5.18 20.90
N LEU A 190 0.18 -4.96 22.23
CA LEU A 190 1.18 -4.12 22.98
C LEU A 190 2.70 -4.42 22.75
N CYS A 191 3.62 -3.60 23.27
CA CYS A 191 5.11 -3.71 23.33
C CYS A 191 5.62 -2.37 23.86
N GLY A 192 6.83 -2.32 24.44
CA GLY A 192 7.47 -1.05 24.83
C GLY A 192 8.21 -1.06 26.16
N GLY A 193 8.15 0.07 26.87
CA GLY A 193 9.01 0.39 28.01
C GLY A 193 8.81 -0.45 29.25
N TRP A 194 9.83 -1.26 29.61
CA TRP A 194 9.60 -2.37 30.53
C TRP A 194 10.86 -3.04 31.16
N SER A 195 10.87 -3.19 32.49
CA SER A 195 11.82 -4.07 33.21
C SER A 195 11.33 -4.83 34.49
N ASN A 196 10.68 -4.19 35.48
CA ASN A 196 10.61 -4.73 36.87
C ASN A 196 9.18 -4.98 37.48
N TYR A 197 8.17 -5.32 36.66
CA TYR A 197 6.78 -4.91 36.96
C TYR A 197 5.52 -5.68 36.39
N GLY A 198 5.50 -6.99 36.02
CA GLY A 198 4.32 -7.64 35.35
C GLY A 198 4.50 -8.95 34.50
N TYR A 199 4.14 -8.90 33.21
CA TYR A 199 4.27 -9.95 32.19
C TYR A 199 5.54 -9.84 31.28
N PRO A 200 6.42 -10.79 30.88
CA PRO A 200 7.50 -10.14 29.38
C PRO A 200 8.60 -8.97 29.46
N TYR A 201 9.25 -8.42 28.36
CA TYR A 201 8.78 -7.72 25.57
C TYR A 201 7.30 -7.93 24.68
N MET A 202 6.32 -8.93 24.78
CA MET A 202 4.85 -9.17 24.31
C MET A 202 3.84 -10.09 25.17
N VAL A 203 2.44 -10.02 25.10
CA VAL A 203 1.31 -10.55 26.00
C VAL A 203 -0.19 -10.99 25.48
N ARG A 204 -1.43 -10.39 25.82
CA ARG A 204 -2.98 -10.48 25.52
C ARG A 204 -4.12 -9.71 26.45
N ILE A 205 -5.23 -8.98 25.96
CA ILE A 205 -6.33 -8.04 26.60
C ILE A 205 -7.71 -7.63 25.78
N ASN A 206 -9.04 -7.54 26.16
CA ASN A 206 -10.29 -7.60 25.22
C ASN A 206 -11.43 -6.45 24.93
N SER A 207 -12.74 -6.72 24.45
CA SER A 207 -14.13 -5.96 24.60
C SER A 207 -15.59 -6.46 25.15
N ASP A 208 -15.92 -7.63 25.77
CA ASP A 208 -16.80 -7.82 27.00
C ASP A 208 -16.30 -7.30 28.41
N GLY A 209 -15.26 -7.86 29.06
CA GLY A 209 -14.42 -7.23 30.11
C GLY A 209 -13.04 -7.82 30.60
N SER A 210 -12.73 -9.12 30.56
CA SER A 210 -11.39 -9.73 30.79
C SER A 210 -10.09 -9.40 29.99
N LEU A 211 -8.88 -9.66 30.54
CA LEU A 211 -7.48 -9.60 29.97
C LEU A 211 -6.79 -10.96 29.66
N ASP A 212 -6.09 -11.11 28.51
CA ASP A 212 -5.78 -12.41 27.84
C ASP A 212 -4.39 -13.00 28.14
N ALA A 213 -4.24 -14.27 28.61
CA ALA A 213 -3.16 -15.18 29.19
C ALA A 213 -2.06 -16.18 28.66
N SER A 214 -1.73 -16.68 27.45
CA SER A 214 -0.48 -17.40 27.09
C SER A 214 0.36 -16.78 25.97
N PHE A 215 1.71 -16.98 25.85
CA PHE A 215 2.49 -16.77 24.61
C PHE A 215 4.04 -17.17 24.64
N GLN A 216 4.74 -17.71 23.60
CA GLN A 216 5.90 -18.72 23.66
C GLN A 216 7.41 -18.35 23.49
N SER A 217 8.31 -18.09 24.50
CA SER A 217 9.61 -17.37 24.17
C SER A 217 11.10 -17.06 24.83
N ASN A 218 11.94 -17.72 25.71
CA ASN A 218 13.01 -17.12 26.66
C ASN A 218 14.54 -17.30 26.45
N PRO A 219 15.45 -16.35 26.88
CA PRO A 219 15.28 -14.90 27.29
C PRO A 219 15.94 -13.77 26.43
N GLY A 220 15.39 -12.56 26.28
CA GLY A 220 16.10 -11.33 25.82
C GLY A 220 16.64 -11.18 24.36
N PRO A 221 16.59 -9.96 23.77
CA PRO A 221 17.54 -9.51 22.75
C PRO A 221 18.85 -9.07 23.43
N ASP A 222 19.82 -8.55 22.67
CA ASP A 222 20.88 -7.71 23.24
C ASP A 222 20.47 -6.23 23.41
N ASN A 223 19.50 -5.67 22.67
CA ASN A 223 19.05 -4.27 22.79
C ASN A 223 17.52 -4.12 22.80
N GLU A 224 16.99 -3.07 23.43
CA GLU A 224 15.59 -2.64 23.35
C GLU A 224 15.33 -1.43 22.43
N ASN A 225 16.36 -0.64 22.14
CA ASN A 225 16.22 0.67 21.48
C ASN A 225 16.01 0.48 20.00
N VAL A 226 14.74 0.34 19.67
CA VAL A 226 14.29 -0.24 18.44
C VAL A 226 12.94 0.37 18.13
N ASP A 227 12.74 0.52 16.83
CA ASP A 227 12.11 1.69 16.26
C ASP A 227 10.92 1.30 15.35
N ASP A 228 10.65 -0.01 15.18
CA ASP A 228 9.48 -0.71 14.58
C ASP A 228 9.65 -2.20 14.63
N ILE A 229 8.62 -3.04 14.59
CA ILE A 229 8.62 -4.40 14.03
C ILE A 229 7.14 -4.74 13.64
N ALA A 230 6.64 -5.74 12.87
CA ALA A 230 7.06 -6.99 12.18
C ALA A 230 6.92 -8.40 12.75
N ILE A 231 5.98 -9.13 12.15
CA ILE A 231 6.06 -10.57 11.97
C ILE A 231 5.59 -10.94 10.51
N GLN A 232 6.33 -11.72 9.68
CA GLN A 232 6.08 -11.98 8.22
C GLN A 232 5.17 -13.16 7.90
N PRO A 233 4.61 -13.31 6.68
CA PRO A 233 3.51 -14.20 6.32
C PRO A 233 3.44 -15.71 6.61
N ASP A 234 4.39 -16.29 7.31
CA ASP A 234 4.18 -17.51 8.09
C ASP A 234 3.79 -17.20 9.55
N GLY A 235 3.75 -15.91 9.87
CA GLY A 235 3.89 -15.34 11.19
C GLY A 235 5.36 -15.27 11.67
N ARG A 236 6.29 -14.51 11.06
CA ARG A 236 7.74 -14.43 11.40
C ARG A 236 8.39 -13.12 11.90
N ILE A 237 8.85 -13.08 13.15
CA ILE A 237 9.56 -12.00 13.87
C ILE A 237 10.69 -11.24 13.09
N VAL A 238 10.53 -10.43 12.04
CA VAL A 238 11.75 -9.90 11.34
C VAL A 238 12.56 -8.96 12.27
N LEU A 239 13.87 -8.73 12.06
CA LEU A 239 14.71 -7.98 13.05
C LEU A 239 16.06 -7.27 12.65
N ALA A 240 16.20 -5.93 12.86
CA ALA A 240 17.22 -4.87 12.50
C ALA A 240 17.27 -3.60 13.40
N GLY A 241 18.11 -3.44 14.41
CA GLY A 241 18.21 -2.23 15.22
C GLY A 241 19.66 -1.91 15.42
N SER A 242 19.97 -0.94 16.29
CA SER A 242 21.35 -0.75 16.73
C SER A 242 21.78 -1.89 17.66
N PHE A 243 21.94 -3.09 17.12
CA PHE A 243 22.35 -4.32 17.79
C PHE A 243 23.40 -5.07 16.98
N ASN A 244 23.93 -6.17 17.53
CA ASN A 244 25.01 -6.91 16.89
C ASN A 244 24.82 -8.43 16.81
N THR A 245 23.87 -9.06 17.54
CA THR A 245 23.78 -10.52 17.59
C THR A 245 22.40 -11.08 17.85
N TYR A 246 22.19 -12.36 17.47
CA TYR A 246 21.27 -13.23 18.22
C TYR A 246 21.81 -14.74 18.24
N HIS A 247 21.84 -15.44 19.42
CA HIS A 247 22.41 -16.71 20.05
C HIS A 247 23.89 -16.50 20.26
N GLY A 248 24.30 -15.23 20.31
CA GLY A 248 25.64 -14.85 19.90
C GLY A 248 25.93 -15.13 18.42
N VAL A 249 24.96 -15.40 17.53
CA VAL A 249 25.21 -15.40 16.07
C VAL A 249 25.47 -13.94 15.67
N PRO A 250 26.64 -13.59 15.09
CA PRO A 250 27.04 -12.20 14.82
C PRO A 250 26.44 -11.64 13.53
N ARG A 251 25.72 -10.54 13.70
CA ARG A 251 24.55 -10.16 12.91
C ARG A 251 24.33 -8.65 13.03
N ILE A 252 25.37 -7.89 12.64
CA ILE A 252 25.38 -6.42 12.66
C ILE A 252 24.22 -5.94 11.84
N ASN A 253 23.29 -5.24 12.47
CA ASN A 253 22.10 -4.75 11.81
C ASN A 253 21.22 -5.86 11.15
N LEU A 254 21.34 -7.21 11.32
CA LEU A 254 20.85 -8.27 10.35
C LEU A 254 20.74 -9.79 10.83
N VAL A 255 19.58 -10.57 10.98
CA VAL A 255 19.34 -12.11 11.03
C VAL A 255 17.85 -12.64 10.82
N ARG A 256 17.29 -13.94 10.83
CA ARG A 256 15.81 -14.43 10.51
C ARG A 256 15.11 -15.65 11.24
N LEU A 257 13.73 -15.69 11.44
CA LEU A 257 12.78 -16.52 12.31
C LEU A 257 11.73 -17.56 11.80
N GLU A 258 10.82 -18.16 12.60
CA GLU A 258 9.52 -18.85 12.18
C GLU A 258 8.15 -18.41 12.81
N SER A 259 7.33 -19.14 13.63
CA SER A 259 6.08 -18.56 14.31
C SER A 259 5.68 -18.78 15.83
N THR A 260 6.47 -19.48 16.66
CA THR A 260 6.86 -19.35 18.11
C THR A 260 8.38 -19.27 18.48
N GLY A 261 9.26 -20.34 18.42
CA GLY A 261 10.75 -20.38 18.75
C GLY A 261 11.98 -21.32 18.29
N ALA A 262 12.74 -21.25 17.14
CA ALA A 262 14.13 -21.88 16.98
C ALA A 262 15.40 -21.19 16.27
N VAL A 263 16.06 -21.70 15.20
CA VAL A 263 17.41 -21.27 14.66
C VAL A 263 17.65 -21.31 13.10
N ASP A 264 17.93 -20.17 12.42
CA ASP A 264 18.38 -20.06 11.00
C ASP A 264 19.41 -18.94 10.76
N LEU A 265 20.25 -19.21 9.77
CA LEU A 265 21.59 -18.71 9.58
C LEU A 265 21.90 -18.45 8.09
N GLY A 266 21.01 -18.77 7.14
CA GLY A 266 21.33 -19.01 5.72
C GLY A 266 21.79 -17.85 4.82
N PHE A 267 22.11 -16.65 5.32
CA PHE A 267 22.46 -15.47 4.48
C PHE A 267 23.58 -14.59 5.05
N ASN A 268 24.14 -13.70 4.22
CA ASN A 268 25.06 -12.62 4.60
C ASN A 268 25.08 -11.40 3.63
N ALA A 269 24.80 -10.16 4.09
CA ALA A 269 24.91 -8.93 3.26
C ALA A 269 26.29 -8.24 3.28
N GLY A 270 27.28 -8.83 3.95
CA GLY A 270 28.61 -8.22 4.07
C GLY A 270 28.62 -6.93 4.92
N PRO A 271 29.70 -6.12 4.83
CA PRO A 271 29.90 -4.98 5.71
C PRO A 271 29.24 -3.69 5.17
N MET A 272 28.21 -3.22 5.87
CA MET A 272 27.80 -1.81 5.84
C MET A 272 28.72 -0.98 6.76
N LEU A 273 28.68 0.34 6.66
CA LEU A 273 29.47 1.20 7.56
C LEU A 273 28.99 1.04 9.02
N PRO A 274 29.88 0.74 10.00
CA PRO A 274 29.52 0.75 11.40
C PRO A 274 29.17 2.18 11.82
N GLY A 275 27.90 2.39 12.18
CA GLY A 275 27.36 3.74 12.30
C GLY A 275 26.89 4.33 10.97
N GLU A 276 26.26 3.55 10.08
CA GLU A 276 25.20 4.04 9.18
C GLU A 276 23.82 3.57 9.69
N SER A 277 22.76 4.35 9.45
CA SER A 277 21.43 4.09 10.01
C SER A 277 20.40 3.76 8.95
N ILE A 278 19.43 2.95 9.35
CA ILE A 278 18.42 2.33 8.52
C ILE A 278 17.04 2.45 9.25
N SER A 279 15.88 2.70 8.60
CA SER A 279 14.52 3.05 9.12
C SER A 279 13.27 2.99 8.22
N LYS A 280 13.03 3.73 7.11
CA LYS A 280 11.87 3.47 6.16
C LYS A 280 12.50 3.02 4.86
N VAL A 281 11.99 1.97 4.28
CA VAL A 281 12.10 1.53 2.89
C VAL A 281 10.92 0.59 2.80
N ILE A 282 10.35 0.34 1.66
CA ILE A 282 9.27 -0.61 1.51
C ILE A 282 9.56 -1.21 0.11
N PHE A 283 8.88 -2.27 -0.27
CA PHE A 283 9.52 -3.37 -1.02
C PHE A 283 9.78 -3.14 -2.52
N ARG A 284 10.33 -4.12 -3.23
CA ARG A 284 10.34 -4.18 -4.71
C ARG A 284 9.57 -5.40 -5.22
N PRO A 285 9.19 -5.49 -6.51
CA PRO A 285 8.38 -6.60 -7.01
C PRO A 285 9.10 -7.95 -7.10
N ASP A 286 10.42 -7.95 -6.92
CA ASP A 286 11.27 -8.70 -7.85
C ASP A 286 12.66 -9.10 -7.30
N GLY A 287 12.74 -9.52 -6.03
CA GLY A 287 13.99 -9.93 -5.36
C GLY A 287 15.03 -8.83 -5.05
N ARG A 288 14.81 -7.57 -5.44
CA ARG A 288 15.73 -6.41 -5.27
C ARG A 288 15.52 -5.50 -4.05
N MET A 289 16.56 -4.74 -3.65
CA MET A 289 16.67 -4.08 -2.35
C MET A 289 16.93 -2.54 -2.24
N LEU A 290 16.01 -1.64 -2.60
CA LEU A 290 16.20 -0.18 -2.76
C LEU A 290 16.27 0.58 -1.33
N CYS A 291 17.20 1.51 -0.90
CA CYS A 291 17.17 2.28 0.42
C CYS A 291 17.52 3.80 0.50
N SER A 292 16.93 4.63 1.42
CA SER A 292 17.23 6.09 1.66
C SER A 292 17.91 6.41 3.01
N GLY A 293 18.28 7.67 3.22
CA GLY A 293 18.55 8.16 4.57
C GLY A 293 19.46 9.39 4.60
N ASP A 294 20.35 9.41 5.60
CA ASP A 294 21.68 10.01 5.48
C ASP A 294 22.67 8.86 5.21
N LEU A 295 22.23 7.89 4.39
CA LEU A 295 23.10 6.89 3.78
C LEU A 295 24.12 7.61 2.91
N THR A 296 25.37 7.16 2.97
CA THR A 296 26.48 7.73 2.20
C THR A 296 27.10 6.70 1.28
N ILE A 297 27.50 5.53 1.80
CA ILE A 297 28.18 4.48 1.01
C ILE A 297 27.79 3.07 1.46
N VAL A 298 27.21 2.30 0.54
CA VAL A 298 26.90 0.86 0.74
C VAL A 298 27.76 0.00 -0.20
N GLN A 299 28.43 -1.02 0.35
CA GLN A 299 29.28 -1.99 -0.37
C GLN A 299 30.36 -1.40 -1.33
N GLY A 300 30.58 -0.09 -1.31
CA GLY A 300 31.51 0.66 -2.17
C GLY A 300 30.86 1.66 -3.14
N VAL A 301 29.52 1.78 -3.16
CA VAL A 301 28.75 2.68 -4.06
C VAL A 301 28.22 3.88 -3.27
N THR A 302 28.29 5.08 -3.86
CA THR A 302 27.79 6.33 -3.28
C THR A 302 26.29 6.49 -3.54
N SER A 303 25.54 6.79 -2.49
CA SER A 303 24.07 6.70 -2.52
C SER A 303 23.42 7.69 -1.55
N PRO A 304 23.55 9.02 -1.81
CA PRO A 304 23.22 10.10 -0.88
C PRO A 304 21.74 10.08 -0.50
N GLY A 305 21.52 9.38 0.60
CA GLY A 305 20.23 8.96 1.05
C GLY A 305 19.38 8.23 0.01
N LEU A 306 19.89 7.40 -0.91
CA LEU A 306 19.10 6.61 -1.93
C LEU A 306 19.94 5.51 -2.70
N VAL A 307 19.62 4.18 -2.71
CA VAL A 307 20.38 3.01 -3.33
C VAL A 307 19.51 1.77 -3.69
N GLN A 308 20.06 0.63 -4.22
CA GLN A 308 19.45 -0.76 -4.28
C GLN A 308 20.39 -1.99 -4.10
N LEU A 309 19.91 -3.14 -3.54
CA LEU A 309 20.57 -4.48 -3.35
C LEU A 309 19.72 -5.70 -3.82
N LEU A 310 19.90 -6.92 -3.28
CA LEU A 310 19.26 -8.20 -3.67
C LEU A 310 19.03 -9.14 -2.46
N SER A 311 18.06 -10.05 -2.57
CA SER A 311 17.64 -11.00 -1.50
C SER A 311 18.75 -11.86 -0.90
N ASN A 312 19.87 -12.11 -1.60
CA ASN A 312 21.05 -12.82 -1.08
C ASN A 312 22.07 -11.91 -0.35
N GLY A 313 21.94 -10.59 -0.49
CA GLY A 313 22.65 -9.58 0.29
C GLY A 313 23.52 -8.59 -0.50
N THR A 314 23.43 -8.49 -1.83
CA THR A 314 24.38 -7.69 -2.66
C THR A 314 23.73 -6.58 -3.49
N ILE A 315 24.41 -5.45 -3.73
CA ILE A 315 23.90 -4.30 -4.53
C ILE A 315 23.28 -4.69 -5.89
N ASP A 316 22.20 -4.00 -6.29
CA ASP A 316 21.56 -4.05 -7.60
C ASP A 316 21.92 -2.80 -8.42
N PRO A 317 22.31 -2.96 -9.70
CA PRO A 317 22.67 -1.84 -10.57
C PRO A 317 21.49 -1.20 -11.33
N GLY A 318 20.25 -1.66 -11.13
CA GLY A 318 19.07 -1.27 -11.94
C GLY A 318 18.34 0.00 -11.49
N PHE A 319 18.95 0.82 -10.63
CA PHE A 319 18.31 1.96 -9.99
C PHE A 319 19.23 3.17 -9.90
N ASP A 320 18.74 4.35 -10.28
CA ASP A 320 19.53 5.59 -10.27
C ASP A 320 18.70 6.80 -9.83
N ILE A 321 19.37 7.64 -9.05
CA ILE A 321 18.86 8.74 -8.22
C ILE A 321 19.70 10.00 -8.40
N GLY A 322 20.70 9.93 -9.29
CA GLY A 322 21.60 11.01 -9.64
C GLY A 322 22.35 11.56 -8.44
N ALA A 323 22.15 12.84 -8.14
CA ALA A 323 22.77 13.50 -6.99
C ALA A 323 22.04 13.24 -5.65
N GLY A 324 20.89 12.57 -5.66
CA GLY A 324 20.10 12.24 -4.46
C GLY A 324 19.75 13.43 -3.58
N PHE A 325 19.67 13.20 -2.27
CA PHE A 325 19.13 14.18 -1.32
C PHE A 325 20.26 14.99 -0.68
N ALA A 326 20.29 16.30 -0.94
CA ALA A 326 21.18 17.22 -0.23
C ALA A 326 20.37 17.97 0.85
N PRO A 327 20.78 18.01 2.14
CA PRO A 327 19.93 18.56 3.21
C PRO A 327 20.20 20.02 3.63
N GLU A 328 19.16 20.75 4.08
CA GLU A 328 19.24 21.98 4.90
C GLU A 328 19.37 21.64 6.40
N SER A 329 18.82 20.50 6.87
CA SER A 329 18.96 20.08 8.29
C SER A 329 19.04 18.57 8.55
N ALA A 330 18.34 17.74 7.77
CA ALA A 330 18.43 16.28 7.75
C ALA A 330 17.92 15.77 6.39
N GLY A 331 17.94 14.48 6.10
CA GLY A 331 17.27 13.92 4.94
C GLY A 331 15.74 14.09 4.89
N PRO A 332 15.02 13.11 4.34
CA PRO A 332 13.56 13.12 4.31
C PRO A 332 12.87 13.14 5.73
N SER A 333 11.57 13.43 5.83
CA SER A 333 10.69 13.39 7.03
C SER A 333 9.12 13.22 6.85
N ASP A 334 8.52 12.87 5.70
CA ASP A 334 7.44 11.82 5.46
C ASP A 334 7.52 11.38 4.00
N MET A 335 6.97 10.26 3.55
CA MET A 335 6.65 10.20 2.12
C MET A 335 5.59 9.24 1.66
N MET A 336 5.20 9.55 0.45
CA MET A 336 3.89 9.37 -0.09
C MET A 336 4.04 8.86 -1.58
N LEU A 337 3.01 8.39 -2.31
CA LEU A 337 3.06 7.71 -3.62
C LEU A 337 1.79 7.88 -4.51
N ASP A 338 1.83 7.75 -5.85
CA ASP A 338 0.68 8.09 -6.72
C ASP A 338 0.09 7.05 -7.69
N ALA A 339 -1.20 7.21 -8.03
CA ALA A 339 -2.01 6.32 -8.88
C ALA A 339 -1.31 5.75 -10.15
N SER A 340 -0.24 6.37 -10.63
CA SER A 340 0.55 5.99 -11.81
C SER A 340 1.94 5.37 -11.52
N GLY A 341 2.30 5.13 -10.26
CA GLY A 341 3.57 4.50 -9.90
C GLY A 341 4.72 5.48 -9.67
N ARG A 342 4.46 6.65 -9.08
CA ARG A 342 5.47 7.69 -8.85
C ARG A 342 5.82 7.90 -7.37
N ALA A 343 7.10 7.63 -7.08
CA ALA A 343 7.79 7.88 -5.82
C ALA A 343 7.69 9.34 -5.39
N VAL A 344 7.42 9.68 -4.12
CA VAL A 344 7.14 11.09 -3.80
C VAL A 344 7.58 11.48 -2.35
N CYS A 345 8.58 12.37 -2.04
CA CYS A 345 9.25 12.74 -0.71
C CYS A 345 8.93 14.02 0.11
N ILE A 346 8.66 13.95 1.40
CA ILE A 346 8.61 15.13 2.26
C ILE A 346 9.66 15.04 3.35
N GLY A 347 10.09 16.17 3.90
CA GLY A 347 11.18 16.18 4.86
C GLY A 347 11.86 17.49 5.19
N HIS A 348 13.09 17.36 5.68
CA HIS A 348 13.92 18.43 6.26
C HIS A 348 15.26 18.68 5.52
N PHE A 349 15.26 18.20 4.27
CA PHE A 349 16.30 18.18 3.24
C PHE A 349 16.61 19.55 2.56
N GLY A 350 16.97 19.61 1.26
CA GLY A 350 17.57 20.81 0.60
C GLY A 350 17.54 20.79 -0.95
N THR A 351 17.66 19.60 -1.56
CA THR A 351 17.31 19.28 -2.96
C THR A 351 17.01 17.78 -3.08
N VAL A 352 16.44 17.36 -4.22
CA VAL A 352 16.55 15.97 -4.72
C VAL A 352 17.10 15.99 -6.13
N ASP A 353 18.09 15.14 -6.42
CA ASP A 353 18.79 15.05 -7.69
C ASP A 353 19.20 16.45 -8.22
N GLY A 354 19.91 17.19 -7.36
CA GLY A 354 20.34 18.57 -7.62
C GLY A 354 19.22 19.62 -7.76
N SER A 355 17.95 19.20 -7.72
CA SER A 355 16.79 20.02 -8.04
C SER A 355 16.09 20.54 -6.79
N VAL A 356 15.75 21.83 -6.79
CA VAL A 356 15.17 22.53 -5.63
C VAL A 356 13.67 22.23 -5.50
N ARG A 357 13.32 21.44 -4.49
CA ARG A 357 11.98 20.91 -4.26
C ARG A 357 11.45 21.31 -2.88
N LEU A 358 11.35 22.62 -2.56
CA LEU A 358 11.02 23.19 -1.23
C LEU A 358 9.98 22.38 -0.43
N ARG A 359 10.46 21.73 0.61
CA ARG A 359 9.84 20.70 1.42
C ARG A 359 9.22 19.52 0.62
N LEU A 360 9.06 19.62 -0.72
CA LEU A 360 8.34 18.70 -1.63
C LEU A 360 8.41 18.92 -3.21
N ALA A 361 8.08 17.91 -4.06
CA ALA A 361 7.74 17.83 -5.53
C ALA A 361 7.28 16.39 -6.04
N ARG A 362 7.79 15.67 -7.10
CA ARG A 362 7.68 14.15 -7.30
C ARG A 362 8.99 13.43 -7.79
N LEU A 363 9.14 12.09 -7.60
CA LEU A 363 10.16 11.09 -8.08
C LEU A 363 9.42 10.02 -8.94
N MET A 364 10.15 9.12 -9.63
CA MET A 364 9.62 8.03 -10.48
C MET A 364 10.02 6.64 -9.96
N SER A 365 9.39 5.58 -10.49
CA SER A 365 9.73 4.17 -10.23
C SER A 365 11.19 3.78 -10.54
N SER A 366 11.85 4.51 -11.44
CA SER A 366 13.27 4.36 -11.80
C SER A 366 14.24 5.04 -10.82
N GLY A 367 13.75 5.89 -9.92
CA GLY A 367 14.54 6.73 -9.01
C GLY A 367 14.76 8.16 -9.49
N ALA A 368 14.59 8.39 -10.79
CA ALA A 368 14.67 9.72 -11.39
C ALA A 368 13.56 10.66 -10.86
N LEU A 369 13.84 11.96 -10.84
CA LEU A 369 12.88 12.99 -10.43
C LEU A 369 11.67 13.08 -11.37
N ASP A 370 10.45 12.92 -10.85
CA ASP A 370 9.26 13.31 -11.61
C ASP A 370 9.14 14.83 -11.58
N THR A 371 9.48 15.41 -12.72
CA THR A 371 9.45 16.85 -12.93
C THR A 371 8.02 17.41 -13.03
N THR A 372 6.99 16.58 -13.13
CA THR A 372 5.58 16.99 -13.35
C THR A 372 4.78 17.38 -12.11
N PHE A 373 5.38 17.47 -10.90
CA PHE A 373 4.62 17.73 -9.66
C PHE A 373 5.29 18.61 -8.57
N HIS A 374 4.51 19.05 -7.56
CA HIS A 374 4.70 20.28 -6.77
C HIS A 374 3.98 20.37 -5.35
N LYS A 375 4.78 20.50 -4.24
CA LYS A 375 4.69 21.29 -2.93
C LYS A 375 3.90 20.88 -1.59
N GLN A 376 4.48 20.40 -0.42
CA GLN A 376 4.05 20.17 1.05
C GLN A 376 5.23 19.86 2.12
N THR A 377 5.18 19.04 3.26
CA THR A 377 6.29 18.91 4.37
C THR A 377 7.23 17.78 4.93
N GLY A 378 7.04 16.85 5.92
CA GLY A 378 5.92 16.00 6.36
C GLY A 378 5.78 15.45 7.84
N PHE A 379 5.36 14.17 8.10
CA PHE A 379 5.19 13.45 9.42
C PHE A 379 6.44 13.62 10.30
N ASN A 380 6.56 14.66 11.11
CA ASN A 380 7.87 15.02 11.70
C ASN A 380 8.33 14.15 12.90
N GLY A 381 7.77 12.96 13.06
CA GLY A 381 8.08 12.02 14.13
C GLY A 381 7.34 10.70 13.92
N ASN A 382 7.54 9.78 14.84
CA ASN A 382 7.14 8.38 14.66
C ASN A 382 5.63 8.29 14.52
N VAL A 383 5.12 7.69 13.44
CA VAL A 383 3.94 6.84 13.64
C VAL A 383 4.43 5.66 14.47
N GLN A 384 3.59 5.14 15.30
CA GLN A 384 3.90 4.04 16.17
C GLN A 384 2.76 3.01 16.08
N ASP A 385 1.54 3.45 15.77
CA ASP A 385 0.46 2.58 15.32
C ASP A 385 -0.22 2.95 14.00
N LEU A 386 -0.83 1.94 13.38
CA LEU A 386 -1.80 1.96 12.31
C LEU A 386 -3.00 1.10 12.67
N LEU A 387 -4.13 1.74 12.90
CA LEU A 387 -5.42 1.09 12.74
C LEU A 387 -6.04 1.45 11.39
N LEU A 388 -6.17 0.46 10.52
CA LEU A 388 -7.00 0.56 9.34
C LEU A 388 -8.48 0.42 9.71
N GLN A 389 -9.29 1.35 9.23
CA GLN A 389 -10.75 1.31 9.36
C GLN A 389 -11.38 0.66 8.12
N ALA A 390 -12.57 0.08 8.28
CA ALA A 390 -13.26 -0.68 7.22
C ALA A 390 -13.65 0.12 5.96
N ASN A 391 -13.47 1.45 5.97
CA ASN A 391 -13.63 2.33 4.80
C ASN A 391 -12.31 2.60 4.05
N GLY A 392 -11.21 1.95 4.44
CA GLY A 392 -9.87 2.15 3.89
C GLY A 392 -9.09 3.30 4.54
N ASN A 393 -9.69 4.07 5.45
CA ASN A 393 -9.01 5.16 6.14
C ASN A 393 -8.04 4.62 7.21
N ILE A 394 -6.95 5.34 7.44
CA ILE A 394 -5.78 4.83 8.15
C ILE A 394 -5.50 5.70 9.37
N VAL A 395 -5.84 5.24 10.56
CA VAL A 395 -5.51 5.99 11.79
C VAL A 395 -4.10 5.68 12.22
N ALA A 396 -3.23 6.66 11.98
CA ALA A 396 -1.82 6.60 12.33
C ALA A 396 -1.59 7.37 13.63
N VAL A 397 -0.90 6.80 14.62
CA VAL A 397 -0.70 7.44 15.93
C VAL A 397 0.69 7.17 16.48
N GLY A 398 1.25 8.03 17.33
CA GLY A 398 2.69 8.08 17.55
C GLY A 398 3.23 9.34 18.21
N SER A 399 4.51 9.61 18.03
CA SER A 399 5.26 10.72 18.63
C SER A 399 5.45 11.93 17.72
N PHE A 400 4.82 11.93 16.53
CA PHE A 400 4.80 13.09 15.64
C PHE A 400 4.07 14.30 16.26
N SER A 401 4.51 15.49 15.87
CA SER A 401 3.81 16.77 16.11
C SER A 401 3.22 17.34 14.79
N ALA A 402 3.27 16.54 13.72
CA ALA A 402 3.11 16.96 12.34
C ALA A 402 2.91 15.80 11.36
N VAL A 403 2.29 16.06 10.19
CA VAL A 403 1.96 15.19 9.04
C VAL A 403 1.75 15.99 7.71
N ASN A 404 2.59 16.96 7.29
CA ASN A 404 2.61 17.49 5.87
C ASN A 404 1.88 18.86 5.48
N GLY A 405 1.78 19.87 6.35
CA GLY A 405 0.84 21.06 6.36
C GLY A 405 0.41 21.72 7.73
N ASN A 406 -0.59 21.24 8.48
CA ASN A 406 -1.13 21.71 9.78
C ASN A 406 -0.89 20.81 11.08
N PRO A 407 -0.28 21.26 12.21
CA PRO A 407 0.20 20.37 13.31
C PRO A 407 -0.71 19.29 13.95
N ARG A 408 -0.30 18.01 13.83
CA ARG A 408 -0.94 16.86 14.48
C ARG A 408 -0.18 16.39 15.72
N GLN A 409 -0.76 16.43 16.92
CA GLN A 409 -0.10 15.79 18.09
C GLN A 409 -0.44 14.31 18.17
N GLY A 410 0.40 13.49 17.55
CA GLY A 410 0.55 12.07 17.84
C GLY A 410 -0.64 11.16 17.53
N ILE A 411 -1.74 11.64 16.95
CA ILE A 411 -2.69 10.81 16.21
C ILE A 411 -3.09 11.57 14.95
N THR A 412 -3.45 10.87 13.89
CA THR A 412 -4.09 11.39 12.68
C THR A 412 -4.93 10.30 12.02
N ARG A 413 -5.71 10.64 10.99
CA ARG A 413 -6.17 9.66 10.01
C ARG A 413 -5.86 10.10 8.60
N LEU A 414 -5.60 9.13 7.74
CA LEU A 414 -5.45 9.28 6.30
C LEU A 414 -6.67 8.72 5.57
N LEU A 415 -6.93 9.24 4.37
CA LEU A 415 -7.73 8.61 3.33
C LEU A 415 -7.02 7.35 2.78
N PRO A 416 -7.68 6.52 1.95
CA PRO A 416 -7.04 5.37 1.31
C PRO A 416 -6.01 5.77 0.26
N ASP A 417 -6.09 7.01 -0.24
CA ASP A 417 -5.03 7.63 -1.05
C ASP A 417 -3.85 8.08 -0.20
N GLY A 418 -3.88 7.89 1.13
CA GLY A 418 -2.81 8.18 2.08
C GLY A 418 -2.62 9.65 2.44
N SER A 419 -3.25 10.58 1.73
CA SER A 419 -3.32 11.95 2.25
C SER A 419 -4.19 11.98 3.51
N LEU A 420 -4.11 13.02 4.34
CA LEU A 420 -4.92 13.06 5.55
C LEU A 420 -6.39 13.07 5.21
N ASP A 421 -7.14 12.26 5.95
CA ASP A 421 -8.58 12.38 6.00
C ASP A 421 -8.87 13.68 6.72
N PRO A 422 -9.37 14.72 6.02
CA PRO A 422 -9.62 15.96 6.68
C PRO A 422 -10.78 15.76 7.66
N THR A 423 -11.77 14.89 7.39
CA THR A 423 -12.89 14.61 8.32
C THR A 423 -12.42 14.17 9.71
N PHE A 424 -11.15 13.77 9.85
CA PHE A 424 -10.46 13.63 11.12
C PHE A 424 -9.56 14.84 11.41
N GLU A 425 -10.01 15.69 12.34
CA GLU A 425 -9.28 16.89 12.77
C GLU A 425 -8.45 16.74 14.08
N VAL A 426 -7.81 17.84 14.49
CA VAL A 426 -6.78 18.06 15.54
C VAL A 426 -6.59 19.59 15.73
N ASP A 427 -7.57 20.28 16.32
CA ASP A 427 -7.61 20.48 17.79
C ASP A 427 -6.14 20.30 18.34
N THR A 428 -5.39 21.28 18.94
CA THR A 428 -3.99 21.12 19.50
C THR A 428 -3.56 21.39 21.01
N ALA A 429 -4.42 21.35 22.05
CA ALA A 429 -4.19 21.56 23.51
C ALA A 429 -5.01 20.66 24.53
N SER A 430 -5.86 19.72 24.08
CA SER A 430 -6.65 18.71 24.81
C SER A 430 -5.91 17.36 25.08
N VAL A 431 -5.58 16.59 24.05
CA VAL A 431 -4.69 15.39 24.01
C VAL A 431 -3.29 15.57 24.56
N ILE A 432 -3.22 15.11 25.79
CA ILE A 432 -2.03 14.65 26.49
C ILE A 432 -1.15 13.78 25.54
N ASN A 433 0.16 13.99 25.49
CA ASN A 433 1.10 13.43 24.48
C ASN A 433 0.73 12.00 24.06
N VAL A 434 0.33 11.72 22.82
CA VAL A 434 0.06 10.33 22.39
C VAL A 434 1.36 9.56 22.41
N LEU A 435 1.36 8.38 23.02
CA LEU A 435 2.64 7.69 23.27
C LEU A 435 2.93 6.56 22.30
N SER A 436 1.89 6.08 21.61
CA SER A 436 1.99 5.43 20.30
C SER A 436 0.72 4.85 19.70
N ARG A 437 -0.28 4.50 20.52
CA ARG A 437 -1.05 3.24 20.34
C ARG A 437 -2.54 3.51 19.99
N VAL A 438 -3.26 2.90 19.00
CA VAL A 438 -4.75 3.03 18.79
C VAL A 438 -5.63 1.76 18.39
N VAL A 439 -6.87 1.61 18.89
CA VAL A 439 -7.77 0.42 18.68
C VAL A 439 -9.18 0.82 18.30
N GLN A 440 -9.96 0.02 17.56
CA GLN A 440 -11.35 0.34 17.20
C GLN A 440 -12.39 -0.43 18.00
N GLN A 441 -13.17 0.30 18.81
CA GLN A 441 -14.43 -0.21 19.36
C GLN A 441 -15.45 -0.47 18.24
N SER A 442 -16.39 -1.40 18.49
CA SER A 442 -17.44 -1.75 17.53
C SER A 442 -18.27 -0.56 17.07
N THR A 443 -18.41 0.43 17.94
CA THR A 443 -19.06 1.73 17.72
C THR A 443 -18.19 2.73 16.93
N GLY A 444 -17.17 2.27 16.21
CA GLY A 444 -16.25 3.08 15.39
C GLY A 444 -15.17 3.83 16.20
N ARG A 445 -15.32 3.87 17.52
CA ARG A 445 -14.58 4.73 18.43
C ARG A 445 -13.18 4.23 18.61
N LEU A 446 -12.18 5.05 18.29
CA LEU A 446 -10.80 4.63 18.51
C LEU A 446 -10.23 5.01 19.86
N VAL A 447 -9.58 4.06 20.51
CA VAL A 447 -9.00 4.21 21.84
C VAL A 447 -7.50 4.08 21.76
N TYR A 448 -6.79 4.99 22.38
CA TYR A 448 -5.36 5.15 22.40
C TYR A 448 -4.88 5.49 23.81
N LEU A 449 -3.61 5.87 24.00
CA LEU A 449 -3.15 6.51 25.24
C LEU A 449 -2.26 7.69 24.96
N GLY A 450 -2.33 8.68 25.85
CA GLY A 450 -1.29 9.66 26.00
C GLY A 450 -0.81 9.95 27.43
N TYR A 451 0.03 10.98 27.64
CA TYR A 451 0.58 11.34 28.97
C TYR A 451 0.39 12.79 29.40
N ASP A 452 -0.19 12.98 30.60
CA ASP A 452 -0.41 14.25 31.32
C ASP A 452 0.37 14.39 32.65
N GLY A 453 1.31 13.50 32.93
CA GLY A 453 2.05 13.43 34.21
C GLY A 453 1.57 12.32 35.14
N MET A 454 0.30 11.92 35.02
CA MET A 454 0.00 10.49 34.91
C MET A 454 -0.35 10.23 33.45
N TYR A 455 -0.30 8.98 33.02
CA TYR A 455 -0.60 8.66 31.63
C TYR A 455 -2.07 8.26 31.57
N ARG A 456 -2.78 8.63 30.49
CA ARG A 456 -4.20 8.40 30.35
C ARG A 456 -4.60 7.73 29.04
N LEU A 457 -5.36 6.66 29.19
CA LEU A 457 -5.93 5.74 28.23
C LEU A 457 -7.25 6.34 27.81
N ARG A 458 -7.32 6.77 26.56
CA ARG A 458 -8.28 7.77 26.12
C ARG A 458 -8.77 7.41 24.73
N ARG A 459 -10.01 7.71 24.41
CA ARG A 459 -10.65 7.41 23.14
C ARG A 459 -11.07 8.68 22.41
N LEU A 460 -11.57 8.43 21.22
CA LEU A 460 -12.08 9.25 20.13
C LEU A 460 -13.12 8.34 19.38
N GLU A 461 -13.88 8.80 18.40
CA GLU A 461 -15.23 8.30 18.06
C GLU A 461 -15.55 7.91 16.55
N SER A 462 -15.44 8.81 15.54
CA SER A 462 -15.12 8.57 14.08
C SER A 462 -14.48 9.78 13.32
N ASN A 463 -15.18 10.90 13.01
CA ASN A 463 -14.73 12.06 12.21
C ASN A 463 -15.06 13.48 12.81
N GLY A 464 -14.40 13.93 13.91
CA GLY A 464 -14.87 15.06 14.78
C GLY A 464 -14.56 14.84 16.30
N ASP A 465 -15.04 15.50 17.33
CA ASP A 465 -14.15 15.77 18.49
C ASP A 465 -13.65 14.57 19.38
N VAL A 466 -12.61 14.80 20.22
CA VAL A 466 -11.91 13.87 21.15
C VAL A 466 -12.77 13.03 22.15
N ASP A 467 -12.74 13.12 23.52
CA ASP A 467 -13.60 12.44 24.56
C ASP A 467 -13.59 13.04 26.08
N ALA A 468 -14.66 13.45 26.85
CA ALA A 468 -14.71 13.62 28.40
C ALA A 468 -15.80 12.98 29.49
N SER A 469 -16.01 11.65 29.75
CA SER A 469 -16.88 10.84 30.70
C SER A 469 -16.26 9.50 31.17
N PHE A 470 -15.95 8.55 30.26
CA PHE A 470 -15.01 7.45 30.41
C PHE A 470 -13.84 8.01 31.17
N SER A 471 -13.48 7.42 32.29
CA SER A 471 -12.67 8.11 33.26
C SER A 471 -11.79 7.07 33.88
N THR A 472 -10.54 7.09 33.44
CA THR A 472 -9.50 6.24 34.00
C THR A 472 -9.13 6.61 35.43
N GLY A 473 -9.84 7.61 35.97
CA GLY A 473 -9.76 8.08 37.33
C GLY A 473 -8.38 8.67 37.57
N SER A 474 -7.69 8.17 38.60
CA SER A 474 -6.30 8.51 38.83
C SER A 474 -5.33 7.93 37.80
N GLY A 475 -5.67 6.85 37.09
CA GLY A 475 -4.69 6.06 36.34
C GLY A 475 -3.80 5.16 37.21
N PHE A 476 -2.58 4.79 36.75
CA PHE A 476 -1.69 3.77 37.39
C PHE A 476 -0.42 4.36 38.04
N SER A 477 0.73 4.28 37.35
CA SER A 477 2.05 4.12 37.99
C SER A 477 3.30 4.21 37.08
N SER A 478 3.52 3.44 35.96
CA SER A 478 4.70 3.70 35.06
C SER A 478 4.73 3.24 33.56
N ALA A 479 4.05 2.17 33.09
CA ALA A 479 3.68 1.97 31.66
C ALA A 479 2.39 1.11 31.43
N ILE A 480 1.47 1.44 30.52
CA ILE A 480 0.42 0.56 29.92
C ILE A 480 0.97 0.44 28.52
N THR A 481 1.75 -0.56 28.19
CA THR A 481 2.34 -0.45 26.85
C THR A 481 1.37 -0.83 25.70
N ASP A 482 0.03 -1.10 25.96
CA ASP A 482 -1.27 -0.94 25.17
C ASP A 482 -2.66 -1.47 25.69
N LEU A 483 -3.73 -1.40 24.84
CA LEU A 483 -5.14 -1.82 25.03
C LEU A 483 -5.80 -2.35 23.71
N ALA A 484 -7.10 -2.74 23.66
CA ALA A 484 -7.90 -3.30 22.53
C ALA A 484 -9.41 -3.33 22.74
N SER A 485 -10.17 -3.85 21.74
CA SER A 485 -11.60 -4.14 21.88
C SER A 485 -12.24 -5.20 20.92
N ASP A 486 -12.96 -6.23 21.44
CA ASP A 486 -13.91 -7.11 20.68
C ASP A 486 -15.25 -6.44 20.28
N ALA A 487 -16.36 -7.18 20.39
CA ALA A 487 -17.71 -6.84 19.95
C ALA A 487 -18.60 -6.05 20.93
N SER A 488 -18.17 -5.73 22.15
CA SER A 488 -19.05 -5.15 23.21
C SER A 488 -18.59 -3.83 23.86
N ASP A 489 -17.54 -3.19 23.36
CA ASP A 489 -17.00 -1.90 23.84
C ASP A 489 -16.37 -1.88 25.27
N ARG A 490 -16.08 -3.02 25.94
CA ARG A 490 -14.92 -3.11 26.87
C ARG A 490 -13.66 -2.58 26.15
N LEU A 491 -12.67 -2.26 26.97
CA LEU A 491 -11.28 -2.08 26.58
C LEU A 491 -10.46 -2.87 27.62
N VAL A 492 -9.19 -3.23 27.48
CA VAL A 492 -8.42 -3.82 28.62
C VAL A 492 -6.95 -3.44 28.47
N VAL A 493 -5.98 -3.83 29.30
CA VAL A 493 -4.64 -3.23 29.24
C VAL A 493 -3.62 -4.06 30.05
N CYS A 494 -2.39 -4.30 29.56
CA CYS A 494 -1.29 -4.88 30.36
C CYS A 494 -0.14 -3.88 30.55
N GLY A 495 0.71 -4.09 31.56
CA GLY A 495 1.55 -2.99 32.02
C GLY A 495 2.73 -3.20 32.93
N GLN A 496 3.50 -2.11 33.00
CA GLN A 496 4.49 -1.78 33.99
C GLN A 496 3.78 -1.12 35.17
N PHE A 497 2.84 -1.83 35.80
CA PHE A 497 1.89 -1.13 36.67
C PHE A 497 1.26 -1.96 37.81
N ILE A 498 0.60 -1.31 38.80
CA ILE A 498 0.12 -1.96 40.06
C ILE A 498 -1.22 -1.53 40.72
N SER A 499 -1.79 -0.33 40.49
CA SER A 499 -3.15 0.08 40.96
C SER A 499 -4.04 0.95 40.01
N VAL A 500 -5.36 0.72 39.92
CA VAL A 500 -6.38 1.64 39.33
C VAL A 500 -6.95 2.62 40.30
N ASP A 501 -6.89 3.93 40.08
CA ASP A 501 -7.85 4.81 40.77
C ASP A 501 -7.84 4.55 42.31
N GLY A 502 -6.66 4.15 42.83
CA GLY A 502 -6.44 3.44 44.11
C GLY A 502 -6.35 1.89 44.11
N ASN A 503 -7.32 1.16 43.54
CA ASN A 503 -7.48 -0.30 43.44
C ASN A 503 -6.22 -1.08 43.00
N ALA A 504 -5.56 -1.84 43.87
CA ALA A 504 -4.43 -2.70 43.44
C ALA A 504 -4.89 -3.81 42.46
N VAL A 505 -4.14 -4.03 41.38
CA VAL A 505 -4.49 -5.03 40.35
C VAL A 505 -3.26 -5.80 39.86
N GLY A 506 -3.50 -6.97 39.24
CA GLY A 506 -2.49 -7.97 38.87
C GLY A 506 -1.52 -7.58 37.75
N ARG A 507 -1.27 -6.28 37.56
CA ARG A 507 -0.48 -5.77 36.43
C ARG A 507 -1.18 -6.14 35.10
N ILE A 508 -2.52 -6.13 35.27
CA ILE A 508 -3.71 -6.59 34.55
C ILE A 508 -4.94 -5.99 35.25
N ALA A 509 -6.11 -5.85 34.60
CA ALA A 509 -7.47 -5.99 35.17
C ALA A 509 -8.50 -6.09 34.01
N ARG A 510 -9.76 -5.63 34.12
CA ARG A 510 -10.75 -5.44 33.03
C ARG A 510 -10.68 -4.01 32.46
N LEU A 511 -11.45 -3.64 31.43
CA LEU A 511 -12.22 -2.38 31.38
C LEU A 511 -13.65 -2.81 31.06
N LEU A 512 -14.69 -2.23 31.66
CA LEU A 512 -16.00 -2.18 31.02
C LEU A 512 -15.91 -1.05 29.96
N PRO A 513 -17.00 -0.40 29.50
CA PRO A 513 -16.82 0.69 28.52
C PRO A 513 -16.16 2.06 28.98
N ASP A 514 -16.67 2.85 29.96
CA ASP A 514 -16.26 4.15 30.61
C ASP A 514 -15.27 4.36 31.82
N GLY A 515 -15.59 4.16 33.11
CA GLY A 515 -14.92 4.92 34.18
C GLY A 515 -15.30 4.62 35.63
N GLN A 516 -15.62 3.36 35.96
CA GLN A 516 -15.64 2.86 37.34
C GLN A 516 -15.06 1.43 37.38
N TYR A 517 -13.99 1.21 38.17
CA TYR A 517 -13.21 -0.04 38.18
C TYR A 517 -14.06 -1.33 38.33
N ASP A 518 -13.64 -2.43 37.67
CA ASP A 518 -14.33 -3.70 37.61
C ASP A 518 -13.52 -4.76 38.35
N PRO A 519 -14.05 -5.20 39.50
CA PRO A 519 -13.51 -6.33 40.23
C PRO A 519 -14.02 -7.68 39.67
N LEU A 520 -14.92 -7.72 38.68
CA LEU A 520 -15.34 -8.97 38.00
C LEU A 520 -14.25 -9.53 37.10
N PHE A 521 -13.12 -8.85 36.94
CA PHE A 521 -11.92 -9.41 36.35
C PHE A 521 -10.76 -9.44 37.32
N ASN A 522 -10.73 -10.55 38.05
CA ASN A 522 -9.84 -10.75 39.15
C ASN A 522 -8.73 -11.72 38.76
N THR A 523 -7.56 -11.16 38.49
CA THR A 523 -6.35 -11.93 38.19
C THR A 523 -5.47 -12.16 39.39
N GLY A 524 -6.02 -12.01 40.60
CA GLY A 524 -5.32 -12.21 41.86
C GLY A 524 -4.15 -11.23 42.02
N THR A 525 -2.98 -11.75 42.37
CA THR A 525 -1.75 -10.94 42.40
C THR A 525 -1.24 -10.61 41.00
N GLY A 526 -1.74 -11.33 39.99
CA GLY A 526 -1.18 -11.33 38.66
C GLY A 526 0.25 -11.82 38.64
N LEU A 527 1.25 -10.97 38.94
CA LEU A 527 2.49 -10.98 38.16
C LEU A 527 3.75 -10.33 38.75
N ASN A 528 4.92 -10.64 38.16
CA ASN A 528 6.23 -10.12 38.61
C ASN A 528 7.08 -9.24 37.63
N GLY A 529 7.25 -9.49 36.32
CA GLY A 529 7.99 -8.60 35.34
C GLY A 529 7.55 -8.76 33.85
N THR A 530 7.50 -7.80 32.91
CA THR A 530 6.56 -6.68 32.91
C THR A 530 5.78 -6.31 31.62
N GLY A 531 4.45 -6.34 31.77
CA GLY A 531 3.30 -5.88 30.97
C GLY A 531 2.98 -6.15 29.48
N TRP A 532 3.71 -6.86 28.63
CA TRP A 532 3.84 -6.50 27.19
C TRP A 532 2.86 -6.37 25.95
N CYS A 533 2.19 -7.35 25.28
CA CYS A 533 1.47 -7.33 23.93
C CYS A 533 0.06 -7.99 23.88
N VAL A 534 -0.80 -8.18 22.81
CA VAL A 534 -2.25 -8.67 22.88
C VAL A 534 -3.23 -9.05 21.55
N LEU A 535 -4.30 -9.99 21.51
CA LEU A 535 -5.51 -10.50 20.57
C LEU A 535 -6.77 -11.28 21.12
N VAL A 536 -8.06 -10.97 20.76
CA VAL A 536 -9.36 -11.64 21.14
C VAL A 536 -9.74 -12.90 20.39
N GLN A 537 -9.11 -14.03 20.78
CA GLN A 537 -9.72 -15.37 20.59
C GLN A 537 -11.26 -15.27 20.63
N PRO A 538 -11.96 -15.51 19.51
CA PRO A 538 -13.34 -15.02 19.36
C PRO A 538 -14.35 -15.63 20.34
N ASP A 539 -13.92 -16.63 21.12
CA ASP A 539 -14.61 -17.19 22.28
C ASP A 539 -14.63 -16.28 23.52
N GLY A 540 -14.05 -15.06 23.45
CA GLY A 540 -13.97 -14.14 24.57
C GLY A 540 -13.09 -14.63 25.72
N LYS A 541 -12.31 -15.71 25.53
CA LYS A 541 -11.30 -16.19 26.49
C LYS A 541 -10.19 -15.19 26.65
N VAL A 542 -9.09 -15.63 27.23
CA VAL A 542 -8.04 -14.75 27.64
C VAL A 542 -6.63 -15.45 27.61
N LEU A 543 -5.73 -15.42 26.58
CA LEU A 543 -4.28 -15.84 26.32
C LEU A 543 -3.00 -14.77 26.03
N VAL A 544 -1.99 -14.00 26.68
CA VAL A 544 -0.99 -13.55 27.84
C VAL A 544 0.45 -14.15 27.94
N GLY A 545 1.38 -13.58 27.18
CA GLY A 545 2.85 -13.69 27.25
C GLY A 545 3.63 -12.91 28.34
N GLY A 546 4.94 -12.66 28.15
CA GLY A 546 5.87 -11.65 28.82
C GLY A 546 8.35 -11.93 30.54
N ALA A 547 9.04 -11.00 31.30
CA ALA A 547 10.08 -11.24 32.33
C ALA A 547 9.44 -12.00 33.51
N PHE A 548 8.13 -12.25 33.41
CA PHE A 548 7.28 -12.98 34.29
C PHE A 548 7.78 -14.37 34.29
N THR A 549 8.39 -14.67 35.41
CA THR A 549 8.64 -16.02 35.81
C THR A 549 7.40 -16.57 36.52
N GLN A 550 6.45 -15.73 36.97
CA GLN A 550 5.24 -16.14 37.68
C GLN A 550 3.93 -15.43 37.25
N PHE A 551 2.85 -16.21 37.06
CA PHE A 551 1.47 -15.73 37.13
C PHE A 551 0.77 -16.34 38.35
N ASN A 552 0.18 -15.53 39.23
CA ASN A 552 -0.34 -15.92 40.54
C ASN A 552 0.61 -16.85 41.34
N GLY A 553 1.93 -16.62 41.20
CA GLY A 553 2.99 -17.44 41.80
C GLY A 553 3.34 -18.74 41.06
N ALA A 554 2.52 -19.20 40.10
CA ALA A 554 2.81 -20.36 39.26
C ALA A 554 4.01 -20.05 38.35
N SER A 555 5.12 -20.74 38.60
CA SER A 555 6.44 -20.37 38.07
C SER A 555 6.78 -21.03 36.72
N GLY A 556 7.72 -20.45 35.96
CA GLY A 556 8.16 -20.93 34.65
C GLY A 556 7.22 -20.58 33.51
N LEU A 557 5.96 -20.29 33.85
CA LEU A 557 5.07 -19.49 33.05
C LEU A 557 5.77 -18.18 32.70
N ARG A 558 5.88 -17.97 31.41
CA ARG A 558 6.16 -16.71 30.71
C ARG A 558 4.92 -16.33 29.87
N MET A 559 3.84 -17.02 30.20
CA MET A 559 2.80 -17.57 29.36
C MET A 559 1.89 -18.34 30.29
N VAL A 560 0.63 -18.00 30.36
CA VAL A 560 -0.46 -18.59 31.17
C VAL A 560 -1.63 -19.03 30.22
N ARG A 561 -2.92 -18.92 30.58
CA ARG A 561 -4.16 -18.53 29.82
C ARG A 561 -5.18 -18.23 30.93
N LEU A 562 -6.25 -17.46 30.72
CA LEU A 562 -7.30 -17.00 31.63
C LEU A 562 -8.65 -17.30 30.95
N ASN A 563 -9.74 -17.16 31.71
CA ASN A 563 -11.14 -17.12 31.26
C ASN A 563 -11.74 -15.74 31.52
N SER A 564 -12.94 -15.44 30.97
CA SER A 564 -13.51 -14.08 30.94
C SER A 564 -13.82 -13.41 32.30
N ASP A 565 -13.35 -13.98 33.40
CA ASP A 565 -13.41 -13.57 34.81
C ASP A 565 -12.04 -13.30 35.48
N GLY A 566 -10.93 -13.74 34.87
CA GLY A 566 -9.55 -13.49 35.34
C GLY A 566 -8.88 -14.69 35.97
N SER A 567 -9.63 -15.77 36.15
CA SER A 567 -9.10 -17.07 36.53
C SER A 567 -8.21 -17.62 35.41
N GLN A 568 -7.10 -18.28 35.74
CA GLN A 568 -6.27 -18.96 34.74
C GLN A 568 -7.04 -20.12 34.04
N ASP A 569 -7.13 -20.10 32.71
CA ASP A 569 -7.53 -21.21 31.87
C ASP A 569 -6.39 -22.23 31.78
N LEU A 570 -6.55 -23.29 32.54
CA LEU A 570 -5.62 -24.42 32.61
C LEU A 570 -5.77 -25.40 31.43
N THR A 571 -6.75 -25.23 30.53
CA THR A 571 -6.84 -26.02 29.27
C THR A 571 -5.78 -25.64 28.26
N PHE A 572 -5.09 -24.52 28.51
CA PHE A 572 -4.01 -24.03 27.70
C PHE A 572 -2.66 -24.41 28.33
N THR A 573 -1.75 -24.98 27.54
CA THR A 573 -0.39 -25.29 27.98
C THR A 573 0.66 -24.78 27.01
N SER A 574 1.22 -23.65 27.39
CA SER A 574 2.62 -23.24 27.30
C SER A 574 3.62 -24.36 26.87
N SER A 575 3.83 -24.64 25.57
CA SER A 575 5.00 -25.39 25.02
C SER A 575 6.37 -24.72 25.27
N VAL A 576 6.47 -23.99 26.38
CA VAL A 576 7.10 -22.67 26.48
C VAL A 576 7.62 -22.51 27.88
N THR A 577 8.92 -22.30 28.01
CA THR A 577 9.56 -21.88 29.26
C THR A 577 9.95 -20.40 29.20
N GLN A 578 9.19 -19.63 28.41
CA GLN A 578 9.83 -18.85 27.37
C GLN A 578 9.25 -17.37 27.21
N GLU A 579 10.10 -16.26 27.21
CA GLU A 579 10.08 -14.74 27.20
C GLU A 579 10.02 -13.89 25.86
N VAL A 580 9.03 -13.04 25.59
CA VAL A 580 7.98 -13.14 24.55
C VAL A 580 7.90 -11.82 23.77
N VAL A 581 7.78 -11.71 22.41
CA VAL A 581 7.91 -10.40 21.68
C VAL A 581 6.89 -9.73 20.59
N ARG A 582 6.10 -10.37 19.68
CA ARG A 582 4.82 -9.90 19.10
C ARG A 582 3.87 -11.04 18.62
N LEU A 583 2.56 -10.78 18.47
CA LEU A 583 1.39 -11.68 18.41
C LEU A 583 0.48 -11.46 17.19
N ALA A 584 0.03 -12.53 16.54
CA ALA A 584 -1.19 -12.59 15.73
C ALA A 584 -1.97 -13.87 16.07
N LEU A 585 -3.22 -13.88 15.66
CA LEU A 585 -3.95 -15.11 15.42
C LEU A 585 -4.13 -15.13 13.94
N ARG A 586 -4.22 -16.35 13.45
CA ARG A 586 -4.74 -16.61 12.13
C ARG A 586 -6.26 -16.47 12.16
N SER A 587 -6.82 -16.17 11.01
CA SER A 587 -8.19 -16.52 10.62
C SER A 587 -8.62 -17.93 11.11
N ASP A 588 -7.70 -18.90 11.15
CA ASP A 588 -7.97 -20.29 11.58
C ASP A 588 -7.86 -20.56 13.10
N GLY A 589 -7.55 -19.55 13.92
CA GLY A 589 -7.45 -19.69 15.37
C GLY A 589 -6.08 -20.17 15.90
N ARG A 590 -5.12 -20.53 15.04
CA ARG A 590 -3.71 -20.71 15.47
C ARG A 590 -3.12 -19.39 15.91
N ILE A 591 -2.15 -19.49 16.80
CA ILE A 591 -1.56 -18.34 17.49
C ILE A 591 -0.11 -18.20 17.02
N LEU A 592 0.22 -17.01 16.56
CA LEU A 592 1.49 -16.64 15.96
C LEU A 592 2.20 -15.67 16.89
N VAL A 593 3.51 -15.89 17.09
CA VAL A 593 4.14 -15.74 18.40
C VAL A 593 5.62 -15.40 18.37
N ALA A 594 6.08 -14.20 18.76
CA ALA A 594 7.51 -13.88 18.77
C ALA A 594 8.32 -14.39 19.99
N TYR A 595 9.56 -13.89 20.24
CA TYR A 595 10.52 -14.51 21.19
C TYR A 595 11.78 -13.73 21.54
N ALA A 596 12.40 -13.99 22.69
CA ALA A 596 13.71 -13.48 23.14
C ALA A 596 14.64 -14.60 23.78
N PHE A 597 15.92 -14.89 23.41
CA PHE A 597 16.78 -16.05 23.88
C PHE A 597 18.33 -15.95 23.84
N GLY A 598 18.92 -15.41 24.90
CA GLY A 598 20.34 -15.19 25.11
C GLY A 598 20.62 -13.76 24.71
N THR A 599 21.39 -13.60 23.64
CA THR A 599 21.11 -12.51 22.73
C THR A 599 20.33 -13.00 21.53
N THR A 600 20.07 -14.33 21.36
CA THR A 600 19.24 -14.91 20.23
C THR A 600 17.75 -14.41 20.24
N TYR A 601 16.21 -13.51 18.74
CA TYR A 601 14.72 -13.54 18.37
C TYR A 601 14.43 -14.86 17.60
N ARG A 602 13.54 -15.74 18.12
CA ARG A 602 13.46 -17.24 17.91
C ARG A 602 12.05 -17.65 17.46
N MET A 603 11.77 -18.50 16.45
CA MET A 603 10.36 -18.68 15.98
C MET A 603 9.97 -20.09 15.41
N ALA A 604 8.69 -20.53 15.61
CA ALA A 604 8.01 -21.89 15.53
C ALA A 604 6.43 -22.13 15.90
N CYS A 605 5.34 -21.86 15.13
CA CYS A 605 3.86 -21.73 15.53
C CYS A 605 3.18 -22.42 16.77
N LEU A 606 2.03 -21.89 17.29
CA LEU A 606 1.08 -22.56 18.22
C LEU A 606 -0.29 -22.97 17.64
N LEU A 607 -0.79 -24.12 18.10
CA LEU A 607 -2.23 -24.48 18.10
C LEU A 607 -3.04 -23.73 19.18
N PRO A 608 -4.39 -23.62 19.08
CA PRO A 608 -5.27 -22.95 20.06
C PRO A 608 -5.20 -23.43 21.53
N ASN A 609 -4.47 -24.52 21.82
CA ASN A 609 -4.23 -25.09 23.14
C ASN A 609 -2.81 -24.87 23.68
N GLY A 610 -1.88 -24.33 22.87
CA GLY A 610 -0.51 -24.05 23.28
C GLY A 610 0.53 -25.11 22.94
N ALA A 611 0.11 -26.21 22.33
CA ALA A 611 1.04 -27.09 21.64
C ALA A 611 1.70 -26.34 20.47
N LEU A 612 2.98 -26.59 20.22
CA LEU A 612 3.60 -26.25 18.93
C LEU A 612 2.78 -26.88 17.80
N ASP A 613 2.48 -26.11 16.75
CA ASP A 613 1.83 -26.61 15.54
C ASP A 613 2.87 -27.31 14.65
N PRO A 614 2.74 -28.62 14.39
CA PRO A 614 3.75 -29.39 13.67
C PRO A 614 3.67 -29.26 12.14
N THR A 615 2.60 -28.66 11.59
CA THR A 615 2.53 -28.33 10.15
C THR A 615 3.40 -27.13 9.79
N PHE A 616 3.89 -26.47 10.83
CA PHE A 616 4.60 -25.24 10.79
C PHE A 616 6.07 -25.49 11.11
N ASN A 617 7.01 -24.88 10.37
CA ASN A 617 8.42 -25.06 10.68
C ASN A 617 8.74 -24.42 12.04
N ASN A 618 9.32 -25.22 12.92
CA ASN A 618 9.39 -24.90 14.32
C ASN A 618 10.78 -24.34 14.71
N GLY A 619 11.34 -23.47 13.87
CA GLY A 619 12.69 -23.75 13.38
C GLY A 619 13.75 -22.66 13.34
N VAL A 620 13.52 -21.34 13.46
CA VAL A 620 14.41 -20.33 12.80
C VAL A 620 14.76 -19.07 13.71
N SER A 621 15.80 -18.20 13.47
CA SER A 621 16.42 -17.10 14.35
C SER A 621 16.82 -15.66 13.78
N PHE A 622 16.17 -14.52 14.16
CA PHE A 622 16.43 -13.04 13.93
C PHE A 622 17.07 -12.41 15.18
N SER A 623 16.97 -11.09 15.50
CA SER A 623 18.15 -10.24 15.83
C SER A 623 18.14 -9.19 17.00
N GLY A 624 17.05 -8.83 17.72
CA GLY A 624 16.81 -7.56 18.52
C GLY A 624 15.32 -7.50 19.01
N PRO A 625 14.58 -6.44 19.43
CA PRO A 625 13.13 -6.47 19.82
C PRO A 625 12.10 -6.81 18.73
N VAL A 626 10.77 -6.83 18.98
CA VAL A 626 9.69 -7.10 17.99
C VAL A 626 8.31 -6.49 18.33
N PHE A 627 7.48 -6.01 17.36
CA PHE A 627 6.44 -4.95 17.50
C PHE A 627 5.27 -4.84 16.42
N ASP A 628 4.86 -5.82 15.60
CA ASP A 628 3.91 -5.81 14.40
C ASP A 628 3.58 -7.27 13.92
N MET A 629 2.47 -7.63 13.22
CA MET A 629 1.99 -8.95 12.72
C MET A 629 0.54 -8.93 12.13
N VAL A 630 0.29 -9.27 10.85
CA VAL A 630 -1.10 -9.23 10.29
C VAL A 630 -1.44 -10.18 9.11
N GLU A 631 -2.36 -11.15 9.25
CA GLU A 631 -2.73 -12.14 8.19
C GLU A 631 -3.29 -11.50 6.90
N LEU A 632 -2.51 -11.58 5.81
CA LEU A 632 -2.94 -11.47 4.41
C LEU A 632 -3.83 -12.66 4.02
N ASP A 633 -4.63 -12.46 2.98
CA ASP A 633 -5.60 -13.42 2.48
C ASP A 633 -4.99 -14.72 1.92
N SER A 634 -3.69 -14.73 1.58
CA SER A 634 -2.94 -15.94 1.21
C SER A 634 -2.75 -16.97 2.35
N GLY A 635 -3.24 -16.65 3.55
CA GLY A 635 -2.77 -17.25 4.81
C GLY A 635 -1.47 -16.59 5.26
N GLY A 636 -1.34 -15.29 5.04
CA GLY A 636 -0.08 -14.60 4.91
C GLY A 636 0.18 -13.45 5.88
N ILE A 637 0.47 -13.74 7.13
CA ILE A 637 0.71 -12.79 8.24
C ILE A 637 1.86 -11.72 8.12
N LEU A 638 1.66 -10.56 7.47
CA LEU A 638 2.69 -9.59 7.03
C LEU A 638 3.14 -8.54 8.09
N VAL A 639 4.12 -7.68 7.71
CA VAL A 639 5.34 -7.32 8.48
C VAL A 639 5.94 -5.93 8.18
N SER A 640 6.73 -5.36 9.11
CA SER A 640 7.64 -4.21 8.96
C SER A 640 8.58 -4.01 10.15
N GLY A 641 9.86 -3.60 10.11
CA GLY A 641 10.62 -3.32 11.35
C GLY A 641 11.93 -2.62 11.27
N VAL A 642 12.44 -2.38 12.47
CA VAL A 642 13.74 -2.87 12.89
C VAL A 642 13.78 -4.32 12.45
N ILE A 643 13.95 -4.64 11.15
CA ILE A 643 13.92 -5.98 10.58
C ILE A 643 14.92 -6.33 9.46
N THR A 644 15.77 -7.40 9.42
CA THR A 644 16.89 -7.38 8.40
C THR A 644 17.58 -8.59 7.78
N LEU A 645 17.63 -9.83 8.27
CA LEU A 645 17.70 -10.87 7.23
C LEU A 645 16.29 -11.01 6.68
N ALA A 646 16.16 -11.93 5.77
CA ALA A 646 15.09 -12.86 5.86
C ALA A 646 15.74 -14.23 5.54
N ALA A 647 16.57 -14.80 6.42
CA ALA A 647 17.56 -15.88 6.26
C ALA A 647 17.18 -17.12 5.43
N GLY A 648 18.24 -17.72 4.90
CA GLY A 648 18.37 -17.88 3.45
C GLY A 648 18.59 -16.53 2.73
N GLN A 649 17.88 -15.46 3.15
CA GLN A 649 17.73 -14.18 2.43
C GLN A 649 17.92 -12.93 3.32
N SER A 650 17.62 -11.75 2.75
CA SER A 650 17.68 -10.41 3.32
C SER A 650 16.33 -9.83 3.69
N CYS A 651 16.35 -8.75 4.47
CA CYS A 651 15.65 -7.53 4.08
C CYS A 651 16.46 -6.33 4.62
N ASN A 652 15.88 -5.13 4.76
CA ASN A 652 16.20 -4.34 5.94
C ASN A 652 15.01 -3.74 6.67
N GLY A 653 13.78 -4.26 6.51
CA GLY A 653 12.68 -3.60 7.18
C GLY A 653 11.22 -3.92 6.80
N ILE A 654 10.92 -4.72 5.78
CA ILE A 654 9.67 -5.52 5.59
C ILE A 654 10.17 -6.92 5.13
N ALA A 655 9.37 -7.99 4.93
CA ALA A 655 9.69 -9.30 4.28
C ALA A 655 8.47 -10.25 4.22
N LEU A 656 8.36 -11.21 3.28
CA LEU A 656 7.24 -12.17 3.25
C LEU A 656 7.63 -13.64 3.22
N LEU A 657 6.63 -14.51 3.40
CA LEU A 657 6.72 -15.94 3.70
C LEU A 657 5.49 -16.75 3.30
N THR A 658 5.66 -18.05 3.19
CA THR A 658 4.54 -18.98 2.99
C THR A 658 3.99 -19.46 4.33
N ALA A 659 2.66 -19.57 4.45
CA ALA A 659 1.87 -19.92 5.65
C ALA A 659 2.36 -21.08 6.57
N THR A 660 3.36 -21.87 6.16
CA THR A 660 3.83 -23.13 6.78
C THR A 660 5.12 -23.01 7.60
N GLY A 661 5.61 -21.80 7.84
CA GLY A 661 6.92 -21.62 8.44
C GLY A 661 8.03 -21.55 7.41
N GLN A 662 7.83 -21.02 6.20
CA GLN A 662 8.91 -20.97 5.22
C GLN A 662 9.10 -19.64 4.52
N ALA A 663 10.38 -19.40 4.22
CA ALA A 663 10.87 -18.41 3.28
C ALA A 663 9.94 -18.18 2.08
N ASP A 664 9.44 -16.96 1.93
CA ASP A 664 9.10 -16.45 0.61
C ASP A 664 10.32 -15.67 0.12
N LEU A 665 10.52 -15.80 -1.18
CA LEU A 665 11.71 -15.39 -1.92
C LEU A 665 11.31 -14.45 -3.07
N ASP A 666 10.02 -14.45 -3.42
CA ASP A 666 9.44 -13.74 -4.55
C ASP A 666 8.95 -12.37 -4.08
N PHE A 667 8.24 -12.31 -2.94
CA PHE A 667 7.95 -11.05 -2.26
C PHE A 667 9.19 -10.48 -1.60
N ASN A 668 9.44 -9.21 -1.91
CA ASN A 668 10.82 -8.82 -1.97
C ASN A 668 11.22 -7.52 -1.24
N PRO A 669 12.13 -7.61 -0.26
CA PRO A 669 12.81 -6.53 0.46
C PRO A 669 12.61 -5.05 0.09
N GLY A 670 12.95 -4.57 -1.11
CA GLY A 670 13.61 -3.25 -1.08
C GLY A 670 14.83 -3.36 -0.11
N SER A 671 15.56 -2.33 0.27
CA SER A 671 16.51 -2.46 1.38
C SER A 671 15.78 -2.42 2.70
N GLY A 672 14.71 -3.22 2.76
CA GLY A 672 13.59 -3.29 3.66
C GLY A 672 13.20 -2.09 4.51
N LEU A 673 14.06 -1.39 5.24
CA LEU A 673 13.84 -0.02 5.69
C LEU A 673 15.17 0.83 5.94
N ALA A 674 15.23 2.19 5.86
CA ALA A 674 16.42 3.10 5.87
C ALA A 674 16.30 4.61 6.47
N TYR A 675 17.29 5.22 7.23
CA TYR A 675 17.21 6.44 8.17
C TYR A 675 18.02 7.72 7.76
N PRO A 676 17.62 8.96 8.18
CA PRO A 676 18.23 10.27 7.92
C PRO A 676 19.36 10.53 8.93
N ASN A 677 20.20 9.54 9.20
CA ASN A 677 21.33 9.64 10.12
C ASN A 677 22.36 8.52 9.89
N ALA A 678 23.26 8.30 10.84
CA ALA A 678 24.27 7.25 10.74
C ALA A 678 24.48 6.50 12.10
N GLY A 679 23.92 5.28 12.28
CA GLY A 679 23.79 4.62 13.60
C GLY A 679 22.81 3.43 13.77
N LEU A 680 21.49 3.69 13.82
CA LEU A 680 20.44 2.73 14.23
C LEU A 680 19.75 2.06 13.02
N PRO A 681 19.51 0.76 12.99
CA PRO A 681 18.54 0.19 12.01
C PRO A 681 17.01 0.27 12.29
N ALA A 682 16.22 -0.46 11.49
CA ALA A 682 15.06 -0.02 10.72
C ALA A 682 13.69 0.18 11.42
N SER A 683 12.58 0.72 10.85
CA SER A 683 11.63 1.48 11.71
C SER A 683 10.15 1.88 11.31
N GLY A 684 9.28 1.13 10.63
CA GLY A 684 7.80 1.30 10.45
C GLY A 684 6.70 0.77 11.46
N LEU A 685 6.82 0.96 12.79
CA LEU A 685 6.18 0.33 14.01
C LEU A 685 4.97 -0.62 14.03
N CYS A 686 4.20 -0.76 12.98
CA CYS A 686 2.88 -1.37 13.01
C CYS A 686 2.38 -1.57 11.60
N LEU A 687 1.33 -2.38 11.47
CA LEU A 687 0.93 -2.93 10.19
C LEU A 687 -0.57 -2.94 10.04
N ALA A 688 -1.03 -2.71 8.81
CA ALA A 688 -2.40 -3.02 8.44
C ALA A 688 -2.49 -3.49 6.99
N VAL A 689 -3.07 -4.69 6.80
CA VAL A 689 -3.47 -5.20 5.48
C VAL A 689 -4.71 -4.43 5.03
N GLN A 690 -4.63 -3.79 3.87
CA GLN A 690 -5.75 -3.15 3.18
C GLN A 690 -6.54 -4.17 2.34
N PRO A 691 -7.83 -3.90 2.02
CA PRO A 691 -8.68 -4.86 1.32
C PRO A 691 -8.30 -5.14 -0.14
N ASP A 692 -7.30 -4.44 -0.67
CA ASP A 692 -6.68 -4.67 -1.99
C ASP A 692 -5.38 -5.48 -1.90
N GLY A 693 -5.17 -6.21 -0.80
CA GLY A 693 -3.98 -7.02 -0.51
C GLY A 693 -2.72 -6.19 -0.21
N ARG A 694 -2.80 -4.86 -0.28
CA ARG A 694 -1.68 -3.96 0.02
C ARG A 694 -1.45 -3.83 1.51
N VAL A 695 -0.22 -3.56 1.94
CA VAL A 695 0.10 -3.49 3.38
C VAL A 695 0.71 -2.16 3.78
N LEU A 696 0.02 -1.49 4.69
CA LEU A 696 0.45 -0.27 5.33
C LEU A 696 1.45 -0.58 6.43
N VAL A 697 2.39 0.34 6.61
CA VAL A 697 3.46 0.26 7.59
C VAL A 697 3.66 1.65 8.20
N GLY A 698 3.89 1.79 9.51
CA GLY A 698 3.82 3.09 10.23
C GLY A 698 4.75 3.20 11.46
N GLY A 699 5.79 4.03 11.46
CA GLY A 699 6.91 3.95 12.42
C GLY A 699 7.80 5.17 12.61
N GLN A 700 8.99 5.02 13.22
CA GLN A 700 10.10 5.98 13.31
C GLN A 700 10.99 6.02 12.04
N PHE A 701 10.45 6.26 10.83
CA PHE A 701 11.15 5.82 9.60
C PHE A 701 11.48 6.84 8.45
N THR A 702 12.41 6.65 7.44
CA THR A 702 12.79 7.63 6.32
C THR A 702 13.07 7.35 4.77
N ALA A 703 13.05 6.14 4.18
CA ALA A 703 12.75 5.85 2.72
C ALA A 703 11.44 5.11 2.41
N CYS A 704 10.95 5.00 1.17
CA CYS A 704 10.51 3.68 0.69
C CYS A 704 11.58 3.32 -0.28
N ASP A 705 12.08 2.10 -0.32
CA ASP A 705 12.91 1.68 -1.43
C ASP A 705 14.15 2.59 -1.62
N GLY A 706 14.51 3.54 -0.76
CA GLY A 706 15.33 4.63 -1.32
C GLY A 706 14.55 5.34 -2.42
N THR A 707 13.53 6.01 -1.96
CA THR A 707 12.75 7.05 -2.58
C THR A 707 12.08 7.56 -1.31
N GLY A 708 12.67 8.60 -0.71
CA GLY A 708 12.70 8.96 0.72
C GLY A 708 11.42 9.03 1.60
N ARG A 709 10.58 7.99 1.79
CA ARG A 709 9.40 8.04 2.70
C ARG A 709 9.72 8.06 4.14
N ASN A 710 8.95 8.73 4.98
CA ASN A 710 9.22 8.77 6.41
C ASN A 710 7.97 8.50 7.23
N PHE A 711 8.03 7.77 8.32
CA PHE A 711 6.91 7.68 9.26
C PHE A 711 5.53 7.05 8.84
N LEU A 712 5.01 7.00 7.57
CA LEU A 712 3.90 6.07 7.13
C LEU A 712 3.79 5.73 5.61
N THR A 713 3.54 4.46 5.22
CA THR A 713 3.72 3.94 3.84
C THR A 713 2.71 2.88 3.36
N ARG A 714 2.84 2.38 2.10
CA ARG A 714 2.18 1.15 1.61
C ARG A 714 2.99 0.25 0.65
N LEU A 715 2.86 -1.06 0.83
CA LEU A 715 3.35 -2.19 0.01
C LEU A 715 2.24 -2.78 -0.86
N TYR A 716 2.55 -3.52 -1.93
CA TYR A 716 1.72 -4.66 -2.33
C TYR A 716 2.05 -5.84 -1.39
N GLY A 717 1.06 -6.60 -0.93
CA GLY A 717 1.27 -7.84 -0.20
C GLY A 717 1.83 -8.94 -1.10
N ASP A 718 1.35 -10.17 -0.91
CA ASP A 718 1.24 -11.08 -2.04
C ASP A 718 0.07 -10.64 -2.96
N THR A 719 0.04 -11.17 -4.18
CA THR A 719 -0.87 -10.68 -5.25
C THR A 719 -2.32 -11.07 -5.02
N SER A 720 -3.22 -10.12 -5.24
CA SER A 720 -4.66 -10.38 -5.41
C SER A 720 -4.97 -11.19 -6.68
N ASP A 721 -6.19 -11.72 -6.78
CA ASP A 721 -6.69 -12.39 -7.99
C ASP A 721 -6.61 -11.47 -9.24
N PRO A 722 -6.35 -12.04 -10.44
CA PRO A 722 -6.21 -11.27 -11.68
C PRO A 722 -7.56 -10.89 -12.30
N LEU A 723 -7.59 -9.77 -13.05
CA LEU A 723 -8.76 -9.34 -13.82
C LEU A 723 -9.08 -10.33 -14.94
N LEU A 724 -10.32 -10.81 -14.99
CA LEU A 724 -10.78 -11.76 -16.01
C LEU A 724 -11.66 -11.08 -17.07
N LEU A 725 -11.24 -11.18 -18.34
CA LEU A 725 -11.92 -10.60 -19.50
C LEU A 725 -12.27 -11.67 -20.53
N GLN A 726 -13.53 -11.71 -20.97
CA GLN A 726 -13.99 -12.49 -22.11
C GLN A 726 -14.31 -11.54 -23.27
N LEU A 727 -13.79 -11.83 -24.45
CA LEU A 727 -13.76 -10.90 -25.59
C LEU A 727 -14.14 -11.63 -26.88
N ARG A 728 -15.06 -11.03 -27.65
CA ARG A 728 -15.46 -11.52 -28.98
C ARG A 728 -15.37 -10.40 -30.03
N MET A 729 -14.77 -10.67 -31.19
CA MET A 729 -14.64 -9.73 -32.31
C MET A 729 -14.40 -10.42 -33.67
N HIS A 730 -14.80 -9.78 -34.76
CA HIS A 730 -14.64 -10.32 -36.12
C HIS A 730 -13.78 -9.42 -37.03
N LEU A 731 -12.89 -10.02 -37.82
CA LEU A 731 -12.03 -9.37 -38.83
C LEU A 731 -12.74 -9.30 -40.19
N GLY A 732 -13.02 -8.10 -40.68
CA GLY A 732 -13.86 -7.87 -41.85
C GLY A 732 -13.23 -8.22 -43.22
N GLY A 733 -11.97 -8.65 -43.25
CA GLY A 733 -11.28 -9.16 -44.43
C GLY A 733 -11.60 -10.63 -44.72
N CYS A 734 -11.66 -11.47 -43.68
CA CYS A 734 -11.89 -12.91 -43.78
C CYS A 734 -13.29 -13.37 -43.34
N PHE A 735 -14.14 -12.49 -42.80
CA PHE A 735 -15.49 -12.80 -42.35
C PHE A 735 -16.49 -13.03 -43.51
N ASP A 736 -17.05 -14.23 -43.58
CA ASP A 736 -18.15 -14.57 -44.49
C ASP A 736 -19.51 -14.39 -43.80
N GLY A 737 -20.25 -13.35 -44.20
CA GLY A 737 -21.61 -13.08 -43.75
C GLY A 737 -22.69 -14.06 -44.27
N GLY A 738 -22.32 -15.10 -45.03
CA GLY A 738 -23.19 -16.22 -45.40
C GLY A 738 -23.13 -17.40 -44.41
N THR A 739 -21.95 -17.70 -43.85
CA THR A 739 -21.75 -18.71 -42.80
C THR A 739 -21.72 -18.14 -41.38
N GLY A 740 -21.46 -16.84 -41.22
CA GLY A 740 -21.30 -16.19 -39.92
C GLY A 740 -19.96 -16.49 -39.25
N LEU A 741 -18.94 -16.88 -40.03
CA LEU A 741 -17.61 -17.25 -39.55
C LEU A 741 -16.52 -16.56 -40.37
N MET A 742 -15.35 -16.36 -39.77
CA MET A 742 -14.11 -16.05 -40.48
C MET A 742 -13.53 -17.27 -41.21
N GLN A 743 -12.59 -17.06 -42.12
CA GLN A 743 -11.76 -18.10 -42.73
C GLN A 743 -10.47 -18.30 -41.93
N ASP A 744 -10.02 -19.55 -41.80
CA ASP A 744 -8.79 -19.95 -41.08
C ASP A 744 -7.66 -20.39 -42.01
N GLN A 745 -7.57 -19.81 -43.21
CA GLN A 745 -6.65 -20.30 -44.25
C GLN A 745 -5.17 -20.20 -43.82
N LEU A 746 -4.79 -19.13 -43.10
CA LEU A 746 -3.47 -19.00 -42.48
C LEU A 746 -3.11 -20.13 -41.52
N ARG A 747 -4.09 -20.69 -40.78
CA ARG A 747 -3.90 -21.85 -39.91
C ARG A 747 -3.87 -23.14 -40.73
N ALA A 748 -4.71 -23.26 -41.76
CA ALA A 748 -4.77 -24.43 -42.64
C ALA A 748 -3.46 -24.64 -43.43
N ASP A 749 -2.82 -23.57 -43.90
CA ASP A 749 -1.54 -23.60 -44.62
C ASP A 749 -0.31 -23.54 -43.68
N GLY A 750 -0.51 -23.46 -42.35
CA GLY A 750 0.57 -23.47 -41.36
C GLY A 750 1.42 -22.19 -41.31
N LEU A 751 0.82 -21.04 -41.63
CA LEU A 751 1.48 -19.74 -41.73
C LEU A 751 1.43 -18.92 -40.44
N LEU A 752 0.50 -19.21 -39.51
CA LEU A 752 0.41 -18.51 -38.23
C LEU A 752 1.67 -18.76 -37.37
N PRO A 753 2.29 -17.71 -36.79
CA PRO A 753 3.48 -17.87 -35.97
C PRO A 753 3.14 -18.45 -34.58
N MET A 754 4.07 -19.23 -34.01
CA MET A 754 3.95 -19.76 -32.63
C MET A 754 4.14 -18.68 -31.56
N VAL A 755 4.92 -17.65 -31.85
CA VAL A 755 5.14 -16.48 -30.99
C VAL A 755 4.27 -15.36 -31.50
N GLU A 756 3.77 -14.53 -30.60
CA GLU A 756 3.02 -13.33 -30.96
C GLU A 756 3.86 -12.41 -31.91
N PRO A 757 3.26 -11.79 -32.93
CA PRO A 757 4.02 -11.10 -33.98
C PRO A 757 4.28 -9.61 -33.67
N TYR A 758 3.60 -9.01 -32.68
CA TYR A 758 3.50 -7.56 -32.58
C TYR A 758 4.78 -6.92 -32.03
N THR A 759 5.50 -7.58 -31.11
CA THR A 759 6.85 -7.18 -30.71
C THR A 759 7.82 -7.17 -31.91
N ALA A 760 7.70 -8.14 -32.82
CA ALA A 760 8.54 -8.21 -34.03
C ALA A 760 8.18 -7.14 -35.08
N LEU A 761 6.92 -6.67 -35.07
CA LEU A 761 6.44 -5.53 -35.86
C LEU A 761 6.77 -4.16 -35.21
N GLY A 762 7.37 -4.15 -34.02
CA GLY A 762 7.78 -2.93 -33.30
C GLY A 762 6.68 -2.28 -32.47
N TYR A 763 5.57 -2.98 -32.21
CA TYR A 763 4.55 -2.54 -31.26
C TYR A 763 5.08 -2.60 -29.81
N VAL A 764 4.65 -1.65 -28.97
CA VAL A 764 5.14 -1.51 -27.58
C VAL A 764 4.12 -2.10 -26.62
N HIS A 765 4.48 -3.23 -25.99
CA HIS A 765 3.65 -3.90 -25.00
C HIS A 765 3.85 -3.34 -23.58
N ILE A 766 2.84 -3.55 -22.73
CA ILE A 766 2.85 -3.20 -21.30
C ILE A 766 2.35 -4.42 -20.54
N GLY A 767 3.27 -5.21 -19.95
CA GLY A 767 2.95 -6.47 -19.27
C GLY A 767 2.89 -7.71 -20.18
N GLY A 768 2.38 -7.58 -21.41
CA GLY A 768 2.48 -8.61 -22.47
C GLY A 768 3.72 -8.48 -23.36
N GLY A 769 3.67 -9.04 -24.57
CA GLY A 769 4.73 -8.96 -25.59
C GLY A 769 5.73 -10.12 -25.57
N SER A 770 5.30 -11.28 -25.10
CA SER A 770 6.11 -12.51 -25.05
C SER A 770 5.29 -13.80 -25.20
N GLU A 771 4.00 -13.66 -25.50
CA GLU A 771 3.04 -14.75 -25.54
C GLU A 771 3.37 -15.75 -26.65
N GLN A 772 3.34 -17.03 -26.29
CA GLN A 772 3.60 -18.14 -27.20
C GLN A 772 2.45 -19.14 -27.07
N THR A 773 1.95 -19.62 -28.21
CA THR A 773 0.96 -20.69 -28.23
C THR A 773 1.58 -22.05 -28.49
N SER A 774 0.87 -23.11 -28.12
CA SER A 774 1.35 -24.48 -28.28
C SER A 774 1.12 -25.00 -29.70
N PRO A 775 1.93 -25.95 -30.19
CA PRO A 775 1.67 -26.63 -31.46
C PRO A 775 0.30 -27.31 -31.55
N GLY A 776 -0.34 -27.61 -30.40
CA GLY A 776 -1.68 -28.17 -30.34
C GLY A 776 -2.78 -27.20 -30.81
N ALA A 777 -2.61 -25.90 -30.56
CA ALA A 777 -3.65 -24.90 -30.87
C ALA A 777 -3.95 -24.80 -32.38
N PHE A 778 -2.94 -24.99 -33.24
CA PHE A 778 -3.10 -25.03 -34.69
C PHE A 778 -3.81 -26.29 -35.21
N THR A 779 -3.95 -27.35 -34.39
CA THR A 779 -4.66 -28.58 -34.78
C THR A 779 -6.18 -28.48 -34.67
N THR A 780 -6.68 -27.46 -33.96
CA THR A 780 -8.11 -27.18 -33.81
C THR A 780 -8.74 -26.81 -35.16
N THR A 781 -9.95 -27.31 -35.42
CA THR A 781 -10.73 -27.06 -36.64
C THR A 781 -12.21 -26.88 -36.29
N GLY A 782 -13.00 -26.27 -37.17
CA GLY A 782 -14.39 -25.89 -36.87
C GLY A 782 -14.48 -24.44 -36.37
N GLN A 783 -15.47 -24.12 -35.54
CA GLN A 783 -15.70 -22.77 -35.01
C GLN A 783 -14.50 -22.28 -34.19
N ASP A 784 -13.93 -23.16 -33.38
CA ASP A 784 -12.81 -22.94 -32.47
C ASP A 784 -11.44 -22.81 -33.19
N ALA A 785 -11.39 -22.88 -34.53
CA ALA A 785 -10.14 -22.82 -35.28
C ALA A 785 -9.52 -21.42 -35.22
N LEU A 786 -8.20 -21.34 -35.02
CA LEU A 786 -7.48 -20.07 -35.02
C LEU A 786 -7.52 -19.38 -36.39
N VAL A 787 -7.78 -18.08 -36.40
CA VAL A 787 -7.76 -17.22 -37.58
C VAL A 787 -6.48 -16.40 -37.62
N ASP A 788 -6.16 -15.68 -36.54
CA ASP A 788 -4.96 -14.84 -36.44
C ASP A 788 -4.61 -14.45 -34.99
N TRP A 789 -3.49 -13.74 -34.80
CA TRP A 789 -3.15 -13.04 -33.55
C TRP A 789 -3.73 -11.63 -33.49
N VAL A 790 -4.10 -11.16 -32.29
CA VAL A 790 -4.51 -9.78 -31.97
C VAL A 790 -3.77 -9.29 -30.72
N VAL A 791 -3.66 -7.97 -30.53
CA VAL A 791 -3.29 -7.39 -29.23
C VAL A 791 -4.54 -6.85 -28.57
N VAL A 792 -4.77 -7.24 -27.33
CA VAL A 792 -5.80 -6.65 -26.46
C VAL A 792 -5.12 -5.64 -25.55
N GLU A 793 -5.64 -4.42 -25.51
CA GLU A 793 -5.15 -3.33 -24.66
C GLU A 793 -6.21 -3.04 -23.59
N LEU A 794 -5.79 -2.94 -22.32
CA LEU A 794 -6.55 -2.23 -21.30
C LEU A 794 -6.00 -0.80 -21.22
N ARG A 795 -6.92 0.18 -21.24
CA ARG A 795 -6.64 1.63 -21.25
C ARG A 795 -7.30 2.31 -20.05
N ASP A 796 -6.71 3.41 -19.59
CA ASP A 796 -7.21 4.18 -18.45
C ASP A 796 -8.65 4.69 -18.69
N ALA A 797 -9.45 4.76 -17.61
CA ALA A 797 -10.85 5.13 -17.66
C ALA A 797 -11.12 6.63 -17.82
N GLY A 798 -10.18 7.50 -17.44
CA GLY A 798 -10.30 8.95 -17.60
C GLY A 798 -9.52 9.50 -18.81
N SER A 799 -8.45 8.81 -19.20
CA SER A 799 -7.43 9.25 -20.15
C SER A 799 -7.10 8.11 -21.13
N PRO A 800 -8.04 7.73 -22.01
CA PRO A 800 -7.99 6.46 -22.76
C PRO A 800 -6.87 6.41 -23.82
N GLU A 801 -6.14 7.49 -24.06
CA GLU A 801 -4.88 7.48 -24.82
C GLU A 801 -3.78 6.64 -24.12
N PHE A 802 -3.83 6.49 -22.79
CA PHE A 802 -2.87 5.70 -22.02
C PHE A 802 -3.30 4.24 -21.92
N VAL A 803 -2.51 3.37 -22.54
CA VAL A 803 -2.55 1.92 -22.31
C VAL A 803 -1.92 1.61 -20.94
N VAL A 804 -2.59 0.79 -20.13
CA VAL A 804 -2.14 0.38 -18.78
C VAL A 804 -1.76 -1.10 -18.70
N ALA A 805 -2.27 -1.93 -19.61
CA ALA A 805 -1.76 -3.29 -19.86
C ALA A 805 -2.05 -3.73 -21.30
N THR A 806 -1.26 -4.65 -21.83
CA THR A 806 -1.54 -5.37 -23.08
C THR A 806 -1.37 -6.88 -22.91
N GLN A 807 -2.12 -7.65 -23.68
CA GLN A 807 -1.95 -9.10 -23.81
C GLN A 807 -2.14 -9.50 -25.28
N SER A 808 -1.16 -10.20 -25.85
CA SER A 808 -1.29 -10.80 -27.18
C SER A 808 -2.11 -12.08 -27.10
N ALA A 809 -3.16 -12.14 -27.92
CA ALA A 809 -4.22 -13.15 -27.88
C ALA A 809 -4.50 -13.70 -29.29
N LEU A 810 -5.27 -14.78 -29.35
CA LEU A 810 -5.63 -15.47 -30.60
C LEU A 810 -7.13 -15.30 -30.86
N VAL A 811 -7.52 -14.96 -32.09
CA VAL A 811 -8.94 -14.91 -32.49
C VAL A 811 -9.36 -16.18 -33.24
N GLN A 812 -10.51 -16.73 -32.88
CA GLN A 812 -11.11 -17.96 -33.43
C GLN A 812 -12.17 -17.65 -34.51
N ARG A 813 -12.57 -18.63 -35.33
CA ARG A 813 -13.45 -18.40 -36.49
C ARG A 813 -14.84 -17.84 -36.17
N ASP A 814 -15.38 -18.08 -34.98
CA ASP A 814 -16.66 -17.51 -34.53
C ASP A 814 -16.53 -16.17 -33.78
N GLY A 815 -15.29 -15.67 -33.68
CA GLY A 815 -14.93 -14.38 -33.12
C GLY A 815 -14.37 -14.41 -31.70
N ASP A 816 -14.37 -15.55 -30.99
CA ASP A 816 -13.82 -15.57 -29.62
C ASP A 816 -12.32 -15.28 -29.61
N VAL A 817 -11.89 -14.44 -28.66
CA VAL A 817 -10.49 -14.05 -28.44
C VAL A 817 -9.99 -14.72 -27.17
N ILE A 818 -9.02 -15.61 -27.35
CA ILE A 818 -8.52 -16.51 -26.30
C ILE A 818 -7.05 -16.20 -25.97
N ALA A 819 -6.64 -16.45 -24.73
CA ALA A 819 -5.24 -16.32 -24.34
C ALA A 819 -4.38 -17.36 -25.08
N ALA A 820 -3.10 -17.05 -25.32
CA ALA A 820 -2.19 -17.90 -26.10
C ALA A 820 -2.03 -19.34 -25.54
N ASN A 821 -2.28 -19.54 -24.24
CA ASN A 821 -2.30 -20.84 -23.58
C ASN A 821 -3.52 -21.73 -23.95
N GLY A 822 -4.52 -21.19 -24.65
CA GLY A 822 -5.76 -21.86 -25.03
C GLY A 822 -6.96 -21.61 -24.10
N THR A 823 -6.86 -20.71 -23.12
CA THR A 823 -7.99 -20.38 -22.23
C THR A 823 -8.89 -19.30 -22.84
N GLY A 824 -10.20 -19.56 -22.91
CA GLY A 824 -11.23 -18.63 -23.41
C GLY A 824 -11.55 -17.47 -22.48
N THR A 825 -10.56 -16.98 -21.74
CA THR A 825 -10.64 -15.83 -20.83
C THR A 825 -9.23 -15.27 -20.71
N LEU A 826 -9.09 -13.98 -20.95
CA LEU A 826 -7.86 -13.20 -20.80
C LEU A 826 -7.68 -12.82 -19.33
N ALA A 827 -6.43 -12.79 -18.87
CA ALA A 827 -6.09 -12.54 -17.47
C ALA A 827 -5.06 -11.41 -17.40
N PHE A 828 -5.42 -10.32 -16.73
CA PHE A 828 -4.58 -9.13 -16.55
C PHE A 828 -4.26 -8.91 -15.08
N ASN A 829 -2.98 -8.80 -14.76
CA ASN A 829 -2.50 -8.52 -13.39
C ASN A 829 -2.60 -7.01 -13.11
N LEU A 830 -3.84 -6.54 -12.94
CA LEU A 830 -4.23 -5.20 -12.52
C LEU A 830 -5.26 -5.32 -11.40
N LEU A 831 -5.63 -4.19 -10.77
CA LEU A 831 -6.62 -4.14 -9.70
C LEU A 831 -8.06 -4.10 -10.24
N ASP A 832 -9.02 -4.61 -9.46
CA ASP A 832 -10.45 -4.44 -9.68
C ASP A 832 -10.80 -2.96 -9.99
N GLY A 833 -11.38 -2.71 -11.16
CA GLY A 833 -11.41 -1.36 -11.71
C GLY A 833 -12.14 -1.23 -13.02
N SER A 834 -12.42 0.01 -13.42
CA SER A 834 -13.01 0.30 -14.73
C SER A 834 -11.91 0.59 -15.74
N TYR A 835 -11.97 -0.03 -16.92
CA TYR A 835 -10.97 0.09 -17.98
C TYR A 835 -11.62 0.20 -19.36
N HIS A 836 -11.07 1.03 -20.24
CA HIS A 836 -11.41 0.93 -21.65
C HIS A 836 -10.74 -0.32 -22.22
N VAL A 837 -11.52 -1.19 -22.87
CA VAL A 837 -10.99 -2.38 -23.57
C VAL A 837 -10.81 -2.00 -25.03
N ALA A 838 -9.61 -2.19 -25.57
CA ALA A 838 -9.32 -2.02 -26.98
C ALA A 838 -8.67 -3.27 -27.60
N VAL A 839 -8.78 -3.40 -28.92
CA VAL A 839 -8.19 -4.50 -29.69
C VAL A 839 -7.56 -3.95 -30.96
N ARG A 840 -6.33 -4.39 -31.23
CA ARG A 840 -5.58 -4.09 -32.45
C ARG A 840 -5.28 -5.37 -33.22
N HIS A 841 -5.23 -5.25 -34.54
CA HIS A 841 -4.82 -6.32 -35.46
C HIS A 841 -3.85 -5.76 -36.49
N ARG A 842 -2.96 -6.62 -37.02
CA ARG A 842 -1.83 -6.23 -37.87
C ARG A 842 -2.17 -5.59 -39.21
N ASN A 843 -3.39 -5.74 -39.73
CA ASN A 843 -3.83 -5.07 -40.97
C ASN A 843 -5.32 -4.66 -41.02
N HIS A 844 -5.95 -4.59 -39.84
CA HIS A 844 -7.29 -4.06 -39.66
C HIS A 844 -7.27 -2.89 -38.67
N LEU A 845 -8.06 -1.85 -38.94
CA LEU A 845 -8.20 -0.72 -38.02
C LEU A 845 -8.77 -1.18 -36.68
N GLY A 846 -8.08 -0.80 -35.60
CA GLY A 846 -8.41 -1.17 -34.23
C GLY A 846 -9.67 -0.50 -33.68
N ILE A 847 -10.08 -0.97 -32.50
CA ILE A 847 -11.35 -0.63 -31.85
C ILE A 847 -11.20 -0.52 -30.34
N MET A 848 -11.99 0.34 -29.69
CA MET A 848 -12.13 0.44 -28.23
C MET A 848 -13.59 0.56 -27.82
N THR A 849 -13.93 0.18 -26.59
CA THR A 849 -15.23 0.49 -25.98
C THR A 849 -15.45 2.00 -25.89
N ALA A 850 -16.69 2.48 -26.10
CA ALA A 850 -17.03 3.90 -25.98
C ALA A 850 -16.97 4.42 -24.53
N LEU A 851 -17.08 3.52 -23.56
CA LEU A 851 -17.06 3.77 -22.13
C LEU A 851 -16.16 2.72 -21.45
N PRO A 852 -15.62 3.00 -20.26
CA PRO A 852 -14.95 1.98 -19.44
C PRO A 852 -15.89 0.83 -19.08
N LEU A 853 -15.35 -0.39 -19.06
CA LEU A 853 -16.00 -1.60 -18.55
C LEU A 853 -15.43 -1.92 -17.17
N LEU A 854 -16.28 -2.26 -16.21
CA LEU A 854 -15.84 -2.76 -14.90
C LEU A 854 -15.29 -4.18 -15.06
N LEU A 855 -14.03 -4.37 -14.67
CA LEU A 855 -13.33 -5.65 -14.64
C LEU A 855 -13.05 -6.04 -13.17
N SER A 856 -13.01 -7.34 -12.92
CA SER A 856 -12.71 -7.91 -11.60
C SER A 856 -12.12 -9.31 -11.74
N SER A 857 -11.80 -9.97 -10.61
CA SER A 857 -11.58 -11.42 -10.58
C SER A 857 -12.77 -12.28 -11.03
N SER A 858 -13.97 -11.69 -11.14
CA SER A 858 -15.11 -12.31 -11.86
C SER A 858 -15.08 -11.96 -13.36
N PRO A 859 -15.21 -12.93 -14.29
CA PRO A 859 -15.14 -12.68 -15.73
C PRO A 859 -16.18 -11.67 -16.25
N SER A 860 -15.69 -10.55 -16.76
CA SER A 860 -16.49 -9.56 -17.51
C SER A 860 -16.43 -9.83 -19.01
N SER A 861 -17.56 -9.74 -19.70
CA SER A 861 -17.68 -10.06 -21.13
C SER A 861 -17.90 -8.82 -22.01
N ILE A 862 -17.21 -8.73 -23.16
CA ILE A 862 -17.44 -7.71 -24.19
C ILE A 862 -17.46 -8.30 -25.60
N ASP A 863 -18.51 -7.98 -26.38
CA ASP A 863 -18.71 -8.49 -27.73
C ASP A 863 -18.74 -7.33 -28.76
N PHE A 864 -17.62 -7.14 -29.45
CA PHE A 864 -17.50 -6.15 -30.53
C PHE A 864 -18.18 -6.58 -31.83
N THR A 865 -18.88 -7.71 -31.85
CA THR A 865 -19.70 -8.15 -32.99
C THR A 865 -21.15 -7.69 -32.88
N ASP A 866 -21.62 -7.38 -31.66
CA ASP A 866 -22.96 -6.84 -31.42
C ASP A 866 -23.07 -5.36 -31.86
N THR A 867 -24.15 -5.07 -32.57
CA THR A 867 -24.61 -3.72 -32.94
C THR A 867 -24.92 -2.82 -31.73
N ALA A 868 -25.29 -3.37 -30.57
CA ALA A 868 -25.65 -2.59 -29.39
C ALA A 868 -24.45 -2.13 -28.55
N VAL A 869 -23.31 -2.83 -28.62
CA VAL A 869 -22.06 -2.41 -27.96
C VAL A 869 -21.56 -1.12 -28.60
N LEU A 870 -21.39 -0.07 -27.79
CA LEU A 870 -20.86 1.21 -28.25
C LEU A 870 -19.32 1.15 -28.32
N ALA A 871 -18.77 1.56 -29.47
CA ALA A 871 -17.33 1.70 -29.68
C ALA A 871 -16.93 3.18 -29.66
N TYR A 872 -15.65 3.46 -29.40
CA TYR A 872 -15.11 4.82 -29.49
C TYR A 872 -15.26 5.35 -30.93
N GLY A 873 -15.78 6.56 -31.09
CA GLY A 873 -16.14 7.12 -32.39
C GLY A 873 -17.43 6.53 -33.02
N MET A 874 -17.82 7.05 -34.18
CA MET A 874 -19.11 6.73 -34.82
C MET A 874 -19.05 5.67 -35.94
N ASN A 875 -17.86 5.24 -36.35
CA ASN A 875 -17.64 4.40 -37.53
C ASN A 875 -16.53 3.33 -37.35
N ALA A 876 -16.17 2.99 -36.11
CA ALA A 876 -15.09 2.04 -35.78
C ALA A 876 -15.23 0.63 -36.40
N ARG A 877 -16.46 0.23 -36.77
CA ARG A 877 -16.77 -1.09 -37.36
C ARG A 877 -17.60 -0.98 -38.64
N LYS A 878 -17.49 -1.99 -39.47
CA LYS A 878 -18.32 -2.29 -40.65
C LYS A 878 -19.45 -3.24 -40.22
N ASN A 879 -20.63 -3.15 -40.83
CA ASN A 879 -21.66 -4.19 -40.69
C ASN A 879 -21.61 -5.13 -41.91
N ILE A 880 -21.64 -6.45 -41.67
CA ILE A 880 -21.78 -7.49 -42.68
C ILE A 880 -22.87 -8.46 -42.21
N SER A 881 -23.97 -8.58 -42.97
CA SER A 881 -25.11 -9.46 -42.68
C SER A 881 -25.78 -9.30 -41.29
N GLY A 882 -25.57 -8.18 -40.60
CA GLY A 882 -26.03 -7.93 -39.23
C GLY A 882 -24.90 -7.92 -38.21
N THR A 883 -23.83 -8.68 -38.43
CA THR A 883 -22.64 -8.74 -37.56
C THR A 883 -21.76 -7.51 -37.76
N MET A 884 -21.22 -6.95 -36.67
CA MET A 884 -20.22 -5.89 -36.74
C MET A 884 -18.80 -6.48 -36.80
N VAL A 885 -17.94 -5.91 -37.65
CA VAL A 885 -16.56 -6.39 -37.91
C VAL A 885 -15.58 -5.21 -37.98
N LEU A 886 -14.31 -5.45 -37.67
CA LEU A 886 -13.23 -4.46 -37.84
C LEU A 886 -12.98 -4.18 -39.34
N TRP A 887 -12.48 -2.99 -39.67
CA TRP A 887 -12.23 -2.60 -41.07
C TRP A 887 -10.89 -3.16 -41.59
N PRO A 888 -10.88 -4.03 -42.61
CA PRO A 888 -9.65 -4.49 -43.25
C PRO A 888 -9.01 -3.41 -44.10
N GLY A 889 -7.69 -3.48 -44.29
CA GLY A 889 -7.00 -2.75 -45.36
C GLY A 889 -5.83 -1.88 -44.93
N ASP A 890 -5.44 -1.90 -43.65
CA ASP A 890 -4.30 -1.15 -43.11
C ASP A 890 -3.00 -1.94 -43.36
N GLY A 891 -2.73 -2.21 -44.63
CA GLY A 891 -1.59 -3.03 -45.09
C GLY A 891 -0.25 -2.34 -44.87
N VAL A 892 -0.26 -1.00 -44.74
CA VAL A 892 0.77 -0.26 -44.03
C VAL A 892 0.19 0.05 -42.63
N PRO A 893 0.75 -0.50 -41.53
CA PRO A 893 0.14 -0.40 -40.20
C PRO A 893 0.36 1.00 -39.60
N GLU A 894 -0.52 1.93 -39.99
CA GLU A 894 -0.45 3.36 -39.66
C GLU A 894 -1.81 3.94 -39.22
N GLY A 895 -2.82 3.08 -39.04
CA GLY A 895 -4.16 3.43 -38.58
C GLY A 895 -4.96 4.25 -39.59
N VAL A 896 -4.60 4.24 -40.87
CA VAL A 896 -5.23 5.04 -41.93
C VAL A 896 -5.19 4.32 -43.28
N VAL A 897 -6.27 3.60 -43.61
CA VAL A 897 -6.44 2.96 -44.93
C VAL A 897 -6.59 4.01 -46.05
N LYS A 898 -5.77 3.91 -47.10
CA LYS A 898 -5.77 4.81 -48.27
C LYS A 898 -5.58 4.01 -49.56
N TYR A 899 -6.39 4.33 -50.57
CA TYR A 899 -6.22 3.75 -51.91
C TYR A 899 -5.29 4.57 -52.83
N ALA A 900 -4.99 5.83 -52.50
CA ALA A 900 -4.08 6.69 -53.26
C ALA A 900 -3.49 7.81 -52.39
N GLY A 901 -2.29 8.26 -52.74
CA GLY A 901 -1.52 9.27 -52.01
C GLY A 901 -0.07 8.83 -51.80
N ALA A 902 0.70 9.57 -51.02
CA ALA A 902 1.91 9.03 -50.41
C ALA A 902 1.51 8.07 -49.26
N SER A 903 2.24 6.98 -49.08
CA SER A 903 1.90 5.87 -48.16
C SER A 903 0.45 5.40 -48.31
N ASN A 904 0.20 4.57 -49.32
CA ASN A 904 -1.12 3.99 -49.59
C ASN A 904 -1.01 2.47 -49.72
N ASP A 905 -1.94 1.75 -49.10
CA ASP A 905 -1.90 0.29 -48.91
C ASP A 905 -1.92 -0.46 -50.24
N ARG A 906 -2.64 0.11 -51.22
CA ARG A 906 -2.69 -0.37 -52.61
C ARG A 906 -1.29 -0.50 -53.22
N ASP A 907 -0.39 0.44 -52.95
CA ASP A 907 0.98 0.40 -53.49
C ASP A 907 1.95 -0.45 -52.65
N ALA A 908 1.62 -0.76 -51.39
CA ALA A 908 2.35 -1.77 -50.60
C ALA A 908 2.10 -3.17 -51.19
N ILE A 909 0.82 -3.53 -51.42
CA ILE A 909 0.40 -4.77 -52.11
C ILE A 909 1.13 -4.92 -53.46
N LEU A 910 1.21 -3.84 -54.25
CA LEU A 910 1.93 -3.87 -55.53
C LEU A 910 3.43 -4.09 -55.36
N GLN A 911 4.07 -3.46 -54.37
CA GLN A 911 5.50 -3.61 -54.11
C GLN A 911 5.86 -5.02 -53.67
N VAL A 912 5.07 -5.62 -52.77
CA VAL A 912 5.25 -7.01 -52.31
C VAL A 912 5.28 -7.99 -53.48
N ILE A 913 4.33 -7.92 -54.41
CA ILE A 913 4.31 -8.83 -55.57
C ILE A 913 5.36 -8.50 -56.66
N GLY A 914 6.31 -7.59 -56.40
CA GLY A 914 7.43 -7.27 -57.31
C GLY A 914 7.33 -5.92 -58.03
N GLY A 915 6.44 -5.02 -57.59
CA GLY A 915 6.44 -3.58 -57.89
C GLY A 915 6.21 -3.13 -59.34
N SER A 916 6.13 -4.05 -60.29
CA SER A 916 6.23 -3.75 -61.72
C SER A 916 5.33 -4.60 -62.63
N VAL A 917 4.88 -5.77 -62.17
CA VAL A 917 4.00 -6.68 -62.91
C VAL A 917 2.79 -7.02 -62.03
N PRO A 918 1.63 -6.37 -62.24
CA PRO A 918 0.47 -6.50 -61.34
C PRO A 918 -0.25 -7.87 -61.41
N THR A 919 0.29 -8.84 -62.15
CA THR A 919 -0.26 -10.20 -62.32
C THR A 919 0.52 -11.26 -61.54
N ALA A 920 1.53 -10.86 -60.77
CA ALA A 920 2.21 -11.73 -59.82
C ALA A 920 1.38 -11.90 -58.54
N THR A 921 1.64 -12.99 -57.82
CA THR A 921 1.03 -13.34 -56.54
C THR A 921 2.10 -13.91 -55.62
N ILE A 922 2.08 -13.56 -54.33
CA ILE A 922 2.92 -14.22 -53.31
C ILE A 922 2.01 -15.06 -52.43
N SER A 923 2.41 -16.30 -52.17
CA SER A 923 1.64 -17.28 -51.39
C SER A 923 2.53 -17.96 -50.35
N GLY A 924 1.94 -18.42 -49.24
CA GLY A 924 2.66 -19.22 -48.25
C GLY A 924 3.60 -18.39 -47.36
N GLN A 925 3.22 -17.13 -47.08
CA GLN A 925 3.94 -16.22 -46.19
C GLN A 925 2.93 -15.43 -45.34
N TYR A 926 3.29 -15.16 -44.09
CA TYR A 926 2.50 -14.35 -43.17
C TYR A 926 2.87 -12.87 -43.36
N LEU A 927 2.10 -12.16 -44.19
CA LEU A 927 2.38 -10.79 -44.66
C LEU A 927 1.31 -9.80 -44.18
N LEU A 928 1.66 -8.51 -44.07
CA LEU A 928 0.72 -7.45 -43.67
C LEU A 928 -0.28 -7.14 -44.81
N GLU A 929 0.19 -7.28 -46.03
CA GLU A 929 -0.50 -6.98 -47.29
C GLU A 929 -1.49 -8.07 -47.73
N ASP A 930 -1.63 -9.15 -46.94
CA ASP A 930 -2.67 -10.19 -47.05
C ASP A 930 -3.93 -9.72 -46.31
N ILE A 931 -4.71 -8.88 -46.98
CA ILE A 931 -5.81 -8.09 -46.40
C ILE A 931 -7.07 -8.94 -46.19
N ASN A 932 -7.25 -10.01 -46.98
CA ASN A 932 -8.34 -10.97 -46.78
C ASN A 932 -7.95 -12.18 -45.91
N LEU A 933 -6.68 -12.30 -45.52
CA LEU A 933 -6.13 -13.38 -44.68
C LEU A 933 -6.28 -14.77 -45.34
N ASP A 934 -6.15 -14.82 -46.69
CA ASP A 934 -6.19 -16.07 -47.46
C ASP A 934 -4.81 -16.70 -47.72
N GLY A 935 -3.74 -16.07 -47.23
CA GLY A 935 -2.36 -16.56 -47.38
C GLY A 935 -1.75 -16.29 -48.75
N VAL A 936 -2.44 -15.55 -49.64
CA VAL A 936 -2.02 -15.28 -51.02
C VAL A 936 -2.26 -13.81 -51.42
N VAL A 937 -1.24 -12.96 -51.30
CA VAL A 937 -1.28 -11.54 -51.71
C VAL A 937 -1.40 -11.39 -53.25
N LYS A 938 -2.40 -10.64 -53.73
CA LYS A 938 -2.72 -10.45 -55.18
C LYS A 938 -3.15 -9.00 -55.46
N TYR A 939 -2.63 -8.44 -56.56
CA TYR A 939 -3.05 -7.10 -57.04
C TYR A 939 -4.17 -7.13 -58.09
N VAL A 940 -4.40 -8.25 -58.78
CA VAL A 940 -5.52 -8.45 -59.73
C VAL A 940 -6.07 -9.88 -59.66
N GLY A 941 -7.30 -10.06 -60.11
CA GLY A 941 -7.99 -11.35 -60.16
C GLY A 941 -9.32 -11.31 -59.42
N ALA A 942 -9.95 -12.47 -59.23
CA ALA A 942 -10.88 -12.63 -58.11
C ALA A 942 -10.09 -12.58 -56.79
N GLU A 943 -10.75 -12.18 -55.69
CA GLU A 943 -10.18 -12.23 -54.33
C GLU A 943 -8.78 -11.60 -54.24
N ASN A 944 -8.68 -10.34 -54.67
CA ASN A 944 -7.47 -9.53 -54.64
C ASN A 944 -7.55 -8.46 -53.53
N ASP A 945 -6.46 -8.30 -52.77
CA ASP A 945 -6.36 -7.42 -51.59
C ASP A 945 -6.62 -5.94 -51.92
N ARG A 946 -6.16 -5.54 -53.11
CA ARG A 946 -6.30 -4.19 -53.66
C ARG A 946 -7.77 -3.74 -53.70
N ASP A 947 -8.70 -4.63 -54.03
CA ASP A 947 -10.13 -4.32 -54.05
C ASP A 947 -10.77 -4.30 -52.66
N VAL A 948 -10.16 -4.94 -51.65
CA VAL A 948 -10.61 -4.84 -50.25
C VAL A 948 -10.27 -3.45 -49.69
N VAL A 949 -9.04 -2.96 -49.92
CA VAL A 949 -8.63 -1.58 -49.60
C VAL A 949 -9.58 -0.55 -50.23
N LEU A 950 -9.90 -0.72 -51.53
CA LEU A 950 -10.84 0.16 -52.24
C LEU A 950 -12.24 0.15 -51.62
N GLN A 951 -12.75 -1.02 -51.23
CA GLN A 951 -14.06 -1.16 -50.60
C GLN A 951 -14.11 -0.51 -49.21
N THR A 952 -13.07 -0.65 -48.39
CA THR A 952 -13.00 -0.04 -47.04
C THR A 952 -13.12 1.48 -47.09
N ILE A 953 -12.52 2.15 -48.07
CA ILE A 953 -12.64 3.61 -48.24
C ILE A 953 -13.94 4.06 -48.93
N GLY A 954 -14.81 3.12 -49.35
CA GLY A 954 -16.14 3.43 -49.93
C GLY A 954 -16.32 3.07 -51.41
N GLY A 955 -15.37 2.38 -52.05
CA GLY A 955 -15.55 1.67 -53.32
C GLY A 955 -15.62 2.50 -54.61
N SER A 956 -16.09 3.76 -54.55
CA SER A 956 -16.40 4.56 -55.75
C SER A 956 -15.52 5.79 -55.98
N VAL A 957 -14.74 6.23 -54.98
CA VAL A 957 -13.86 7.40 -55.08
C VAL A 957 -12.48 7.07 -54.48
N PRO A 958 -11.41 6.96 -55.27
CA PRO A 958 -10.10 6.48 -54.82
C PRO A 958 -9.30 7.47 -53.94
N THR A 959 -9.92 8.59 -53.53
CA THR A 959 -9.29 9.65 -52.73
C THR A 959 -9.90 9.80 -51.33
N ALA A 960 -10.82 8.91 -50.94
CA ALA A 960 -11.26 8.79 -49.56
C ALA A 960 -10.22 8.02 -48.73
N THR A 961 -10.22 8.23 -47.43
CA THR A 961 -9.44 7.47 -46.46
C THR A 961 -10.34 7.03 -45.32
N ARG A 962 -9.93 5.99 -44.58
CA ARG A 962 -10.58 5.60 -43.32
C ARG A 962 -9.53 5.58 -42.21
N ILE A 963 -9.80 6.32 -41.15
CA ILE A 963 -8.91 6.46 -39.99
C ILE A 963 -9.42 5.53 -38.88
N GLU A 964 -8.50 4.93 -38.14
CA GLU A 964 -8.73 4.18 -36.91
C GLU A 964 -9.55 5.00 -35.89
N GLN A 965 -10.32 4.33 -35.04
CA GLN A 965 -11.09 5.01 -33.99
C GLN A 965 -10.62 4.54 -32.62
N LEU A 966 -9.37 4.94 -32.35
CA LEU A 966 -8.67 4.90 -31.07
C LEU A 966 -8.17 6.32 -30.75
N PRO A 967 -7.88 6.65 -29.47
CA PRO A 967 -7.35 7.96 -29.07
C PRO A 967 -5.88 8.15 -29.43
#